data_AF-A0A819XV76-F1
#
_entry.id   AF-A0A819XV76-F1
#
_cell.length_a   1.000
_cell.length_b   1.000
_cell.length_c   1.000
_cell.angle_alpha   90.00
_cell.angle_beta   90.00
_cell.angle_gamma   90.00
#
_symmetry.space_group_name_H-M   'P 1'
#
loop_
_entity.id
_entity.type
_entity.pdbx_description
1 polymer ?
#
loop_
_entity_poly.entity_id
_entity_poly.type
_entity_poly.pdbx_seq_one_letter_code
_entity_poly.pdbx_strand_id
1 'polypeptide(L)'
;MTTQIRSNDEDIDDQLYNRQRYVLGDDAMKRLRKHHVLIIHAGGLGIEIAKNIVLAGVQSVTLQDTINTSMLDLATQYYLCEKDIGKNRAECSLEKLRALNDYVKVHISKTSVSDCSEEYLKQFTCVVLTECYLTEMKRINEFCRINNIIFIMADIYGVFSRCFVDCGYNPFTVYDKDGEQLKEVFINHISPEGIVTVAGDERHPFQDGDIVSFRELVGLENLNKCERIIKDLNIHQFSIGDISSLGGEYQRGGIAREVKQQIKLNFKSLNEQIHNPRILTIDGSDYWTKDITGEIPDLVYIHVIMLAISEFKQTYQRLPEPRQMNQENDETNLLKLTQQHLNELKSKDHSINENRFRHLLKCLIYSAKGSFAPLCSAMGGFVGQQVLTSITGKFTPIQQWLYLDAYELIKEISFEDEYNKIKSIPPDRYQSLRLCIGEELVQCLARQRLFMVGCGAIGCELLKLFALLGVGRNGEITITDHDHIEKSNLNRQFLFHKQHLNQPKSTVAAQSALDMNNELKIESYTLKDVMSQTNIWNRINNGETIDDLPKIYKFMKRKCMNWNNCLNLAREKFDKYFSNKARDLLHKFPADMVDDKGIPYWKLPKRAPTPIEFDINNNLHYNFVLSCAKLFAVIYNIPVNKEQINDIEKNKHLILQTKVESWQPRNKIIITDPTVAKPTSTKHEGDISADEWKFAEERTKNFKAAPIPFEKDDDFQIDFITTATNLRAHMYGLEPSDRYEIKRIAGRIVPAIGTTTATVSGLIIIELIKLCLSQIKDLPLSVYRNFYINIALPFLIASEPLACTTQKIG
;
A
#
# COMPACT_ATOMS: atom_id res chain seq x y z
N MET A 1 25.46 -22.97 -14.27
CA MET A 1 24.57 -23.65 -13.30
C MET A 1 25.28 -23.68 -11.96
N THR A 2 24.91 -22.77 -11.07
CA THR A 2 25.37 -22.73 -9.68
C THR A 2 24.13 -22.55 -8.84
N THR A 3 23.67 -23.69 -8.31
CA THR A 3 22.57 -23.83 -7.38
C THR A 3 22.93 -23.05 -6.12
N GLN A 4 22.39 -21.83 -5.99
CA GLN A 4 22.29 -21.18 -4.69
C GLN A 4 21.42 -22.08 -3.81
N ILE A 5 22.06 -22.66 -2.80
CA ILE A 5 21.40 -23.24 -1.64
C ILE A 5 20.51 -22.13 -1.08
N ARG A 6 19.19 -22.23 -1.31
CA ARG A 6 18.20 -21.39 -0.64
C ARG A 6 18.32 -21.69 0.85
N SER A 7 18.90 -20.76 1.60
CA SER A 7 18.86 -20.77 3.05
C SER A 7 17.42 -20.53 3.50
N ASN A 8 16.88 -21.51 4.24
CA ASN A 8 15.68 -21.53 5.07
C ASN A 8 14.33 -21.09 4.46
N ASP A 9 13.31 -21.95 4.62
CA ASP A 9 11.88 -21.70 4.40
C ASP A 9 11.29 -20.53 5.24
N GLU A 10 12.12 -19.81 6.00
CA GLU A 10 11.70 -18.73 6.91
C GLU A 10 11.89 -17.32 6.35
N ASP A 11 12.77 -17.10 5.37
CA ASP A 11 13.08 -15.74 4.89
C ASP A 11 12.04 -15.21 3.88
N ILE A 12 11.66 -13.94 4.00
CA ILE A 12 10.72 -13.26 3.10
C ILE A 12 11.48 -12.91 1.80
N ASP A 13 10.92 -13.21 0.62
CA ASP A 13 11.52 -12.76 -0.66
C ASP A 13 11.37 -11.25 -0.81
N ASP A 14 12.39 -10.53 -0.35
CA ASP A 14 12.45 -9.07 -0.34
C ASP A 14 12.36 -8.43 -1.72
N GLN A 15 12.74 -9.14 -2.78
CA GLN A 15 12.65 -8.60 -4.13
C GLN A 15 11.22 -8.66 -4.66
N LEU A 16 10.42 -9.63 -4.23
CA LEU A 16 9.01 -9.77 -4.61
C LEU A 16 8.10 -8.92 -3.70
N TYR A 17 8.24 -9.08 -2.38
CA TYR A 17 7.33 -8.50 -1.40
C TYR A 17 7.76 -7.11 -0.90
N ASN A 18 8.79 -6.50 -1.49
CA ASN A 18 9.40 -5.25 -1.04
C ASN A 18 8.37 -4.20 -0.55
N ARG A 19 7.38 -3.87 -1.40
CA ARG A 19 6.41 -2.81 -1.12
C ARG A 19 5.34 -3.22 -0.13
N GLN A 20 4.92 -4.48 -0.15
CA GLN A 20 3.93 -5.03 0.78
C GLN A 20 4.51 -5.23 2.18
N ARG A 21 5.79 -5.60 2.29
CA ARG A 21 6.50 -5.74 3.55
C ARG A 21 6.54 -4.41 4.32
N TYR A 22 6.62 -3.26 3.65
CA TYR A 22 6.48 -1.94 4.29
C TYR A 22 5.05 -1.60 4.74
N VAL A 23 4.02 -2.28 4.23
CA VAL A 23 2.63 -2.11 4.67
C VAL A 23 2.34 -3.01 5.87
N LEU A 24 2.65 -4.30 5.75
CA LEU A 24 2.26 -5.30 6.75
C LEU A 24 3.29 -5.42 7.89
N GLY A 25 4.57 -5.31 7.56
CA GLY A 25 5.68 -5.63 8.46
C GLY A 25 5.99 -7.14 8.51
N ASP A 26 7.19 -7.46 9.00
CA ASP A 26 7.76 -8.81 8.97
C ASP A 26 6.92 -9.83 9.73
N ASP A 27 6.44 -9.46 10.91
CA ASP A 27 5.69 -10.38 11.76
C ASP A 27 4.36 -10.78 11.11
N ALA A 28 3.65 -9.82 10.50
CA ALA A 28 2.43 -10.09 9.76
C ALA A 28 2.71 -10.96 8.53
N MET A 29 3.78 -10.68 7.76
CA MET A 29 4.20 -11.50 6.61
C MET A 29 4.60 -12.93 7.01
N LYS A 30 5.27 -13.11 8.15
CA LYS A 30 5.61 -14.43 8.69
C LYS A 30 4.37 -15.20 9.15
N ARG A 31 3.40 -14.53 9.78
CA ARG A 31 2.11 -15.15 10.13
C ARG A 31 1.33 -15.53 8.88
N LEU A 32 1.27 -14.65 7.88
CA LEU A 32 0.52 -14.86 6.64
C LEU A 32 0.84 -16.20 5.97
N ARG A 33 2.12 -16.57 5.92
CA ARG A 33 2.64 -17.80 5.29
C ARG A 33 2.29 -19.10 6.03
N LYS A 34 1.58 -19.04 7.16
CA LYS A 34 1.12 -20.20 7.94
C LYS A 34 -0.38 -20.50 7.77
N HIS A 35 -1.09 -19.68 6.99
CA HIS A 35 -2.54 -19.70 6.94
C HIS A 35 -3.05 -20.31 5.63
N HIS A 36 -4.10 -21.12 5.75
CA HIS A 36 -4.79 -21.78 4.65
C HIS A 36 -6.17 -21.15 4.48
N VAL A 37 -6.46 -20.63 3.28
CA VAL A 37 -7.73 -19.92 3.01
C VAL A 37 -8.59 -20.72 2.04
N LEU A 38 -9.86 -20.91 2.40
CA LEU A 38 -10.90 -21.44 1.51
C LEU A 38 -11.73 -20.30 0.95
N ILE A 39 -11.94 -20.30 -0.37
CA ILE A 39 -12.86 -19.38 -1.06
C ILE A 39 -13.90 -20.23 -1.78
N ILE A 40 -15.18 -20.02 -1.43
CA ILE A 40 -16.32 -20.74 -1.99
C ILE A 40 -16.95 -19.88 -3.10
N HIS A 41 -17.09 -20.50 -4.26
CA HIS A 41 -17.42 -19.97 -5.58
C HIS A 41 -16.34 -19.05 -6.20
N ALA A 42 -16.10 -19.25 -7.50
CA ALA A 42 -15.07 -18.59 -8.30
C ALA A 42 -15.69 -17.73 -9.42
N GLY A 43 -16.81 -17.05 -9.13
CA GLY A 43 -17.31 -15.95 -9.95
C GLY A 43 -16.38 -14.72 -9.90
N GLY A 44 -16.82 -13.59 -10.46
CA GLY A 44 -16.00 -12.37 -10.55
C GLY A 44 -15.47 -11.86 -9.20
N LEU A 45 -16.33 -11.85 -8.16
CA LEU A 45 -15.91 -11.46 -6.80
C LEU A 45 -14.94 -12.48 -6.19
N GLY A 46 -15.25 -13.78 -6.27
CA GLY A 46 -14.42 -14.85 -5.71
C GLY A 46 -13.00 -14.85 -6.30
N ILE A 47 -12.86 -14.66 -7.62
CA ILE A 47 -11.55 -14.56 -8.27
C ILE A 47 -10.80 -13.28 -7.91
N GLU A 48 -11.48 -12.15 -7.76
CA GLU A 48 -10.83 -10.93 -7.30
C GLU A 48 -10.26 -11.08 -5.89
N ILE A 49 -11.01 -11.72 -4.98
CA ILE A 49 -10.54 -12.05 -3.64
C ILE A 49 -9.34 -13.00 -3.71
N ALA A 50 -9.44 -14.07 -4.51
CA ALA A 50 -8.37 -15.06 -4.68
C ALA A 50 -7.09 -14.43 -5.22
N LYS A 51 -7.17 -13.60 -6.26
CA LYS A 51 -6.02 -12.87 -6.82
C LYS A 51 -5.30 -12.09 -5.74
N ASN A 52 -6.03 -11.28 -4.96
CA ASN A 52 -5.43 -10.44 -3.92
C ASN A 52 -4.74 -11.28 -2.82
N ILE A 53 -5.34 -12.39 -2.40
CA ILE A 53 -4.79 -13.27 -1.35
C ILE A 53 -3.56 -14.05 -1.87
N VAL A 54 -3.61 -14.55 -3.11
CA VAL A 54 -2.48 -15.24 -3.74
C VAL A 54 -1.31 -14.27 -3.92
N LEU A 55 -1.54 -13.05 -4.42
CA LEU A 55 -0.49 -12.03 -4.53
C LEU A 55 0.11 -11.68 -3.17
N ALA A 56 -0.71 -11.63 -2.12
CA ALA A 56 -0.25 -11.32 -0.77
C ALA A 56 0.67 -12.40 -0.17
N GLY A 57 0.50 -13.67 -0.54
CA GLY A 57 1.43 -14.72 -0.12
C GLY A 57 1.02 -15.49 1.14
N VAL A 58 -0.23 -15.99 1.20
CA VAL A 58 -0.65 -17.00 2.18
C VAL A 58 -0.01 -18.36 1.91
N GLN A 59 -0.15 -19.34 2.82
CA GLN A 59 0.39 -20.68 2.59
C GLN A 59 -0.30 -21.40 1.43
N SER A 60 -1.63 -21.37 1.43
CA SER A 60 -2.42 -21.92 0.34
C SER A 60 -3.78 -21.27 0.20
N VAL A 61 -4.30 -21.26 -1.02
CA VAL A 61 -5.69 -20.91 -1.34
C VAL A 61 -6.36 -22.13 -1.96
N THR A 62 -7.53 -22.51 -1.44
CA THR A 62 -8.40 -23.52 -2.07
C THR A 62 -9.62 -22.83 -2.65
N LEU A 63 -9.85 -23.01 -3.94
CA LEU A 63 -11.08 -22.57 -4.61
C LEU A 63 -12.06 -23.72 -4.70
N GLN A 64 -13.20 -23.57 -4.04
CA GLN A 64 -14.28 -24.54 -4.12
C GLN A 64 -15.37 -24.00 -5.05
N ASP A 65 -15.63 -24.65 -6.17
CA ASP A 65 -16.71 -24.24 -7.07
C ASP A 65 -17.29 -25.45 -7.83
N THR A 66 -18.61 -25.57 -7.82
CA THR A 66 -19.36 -26.58 -8.57
C THR A 66 -19.95 -26.01 -9.86
N ILE A 67 -19.91 -24.69 -10.06
CA ILE A 67 -20.56 -23.99 -11.15
C ILE A 67 -19.66 -23.99 -12.39
N ASN A 68 -20.30 -24.25 -13.53
CA ASN A 68 -19.66 -24.14 -14.84
C ASN A 68 -19.79 -22.71 -15.39
N THR A 69 -18.77 -22.26 -16.09
CA THR A 69 -18.70 -20.98 -16.78
C THR A 69 -19.90 -20.79 -17.70
N SER A 70 -20.53 -19.63 -17.56
CA SER A 70 -21.60 -19.13 -18.38
C SER A 70 -21.19 -17.83 -19.08
N MET A 71 -22.01 -17.37 -20.02
CA MET A 71 -21.81 -16.07 -20.68
C MET A 71 -21.81 -14.90 -19.67
N LEU A 72 -22.59 -15.00 -18.59
CA LEU A 72 -22.69 -13.93 -17.58
C LEU A 72 -21.40 -13.77 -16.79
N ASP A 73 -20.62 -14.85 -16.60
CA ASP A 73 -19.37 -14.78 -15.86
C ASP A 73 -18.30 -13.94 -16.58
N LEU A 74 -18.34 -13.87 -17.92
CA LEU A 74 -17.31 -13.19 -18.73
C LEU A 74 -17.27 -11.67 -18.54
N ALA A 75 -18.33 -11.08 -17.97
CA ALA A 75 -18.41 -9.65 -17.67
C ALA A 75 -17.60 -9.25 -16.42
N THR A 76 -17.28 -10.20 -15.53
CA THR A 76 -16.62 -9.90 -14.25
C THR A 76 -15.44 -10.81 -13.95
N GLN A 77 -15.37 -11.99 -14.57
CA GLN A 77 -14.34 -13.00 -14.32
C GLN A 77 -13.28 -12.96 -15.44
N TYR A 78 -12.22 -12.18 -15.20
CA TYR A 78 -11.15 -11.87 -16.16
C TYR A 78 -10.21 -13.03 -16.50
N TYR A 79 -10.37 -14.19 -15.87
CA TYR A 79 -9.67 -15.42 -16.24
C TYR A 79 -10.49 -16.35 -17.13
N LEU A 80 -11.76 -16.06 -17.40
CA LEU A 80 -12.59 -16.84 -18.31
C LEU A 80 -12.66 -16.18 -19.69
N CYS A 81 -12.83 -16.99 -20.72
CA CYS A 81 -13.19 -16.54 -22.06
C CYS A 81 -14.25 -17.45 -22.68
N GLU A 82 -14.74 -17.13 -23.88
CA GLU A 82 -15.86 -17.84 -24.51
C GLU A 82 -15.61 -19.35 -24.67
N LYS A 83 -14.35 -19.77 -24.88
CA LYS A 83 -13.97 -21.19 -25.00
C LYS A 83 -14.11 -21.99 -23.70
N ASP A 84 -14.29 -21.29 -22.57
CA ASP A 84 -14.40 -21.89 -21.25
C ASP A 84 -15.86 -22.15 -20.85
N ILE A 85 -16.83 -21.62 -21.61
CA ILE A 85 -18.26 -21.86 -21.37
C ILE A 85 -18.55 -23.36 -21.29
N GLY A 86 -19.27 -23.76 -20.23
CA GLY A 86 -19.58 -25.15 -19.91
C GLY A 86 -18.50 -25.90 -19.12
N LYS A 87 -17.31 -25.33 -18.90
CA LYS A 87 -16.26 -25.88 -18.03
C LYS A 87 -16.33 -25.28 -16.64
N ASN A 88 -15.74 -25.94 -15.63
CA ASN A 88 -15.77 -25.45 -14.26
C ASN A 88 -14.97 -24.15 -14.08
N ARG A 89 -15.54 -23.15 -13.40
CA ARG A 89 -14.94 -21.81 -13.24
C ARG A 89 -13.59 -21.85 -12.50
N ALA A 90 -13.50 -22.63 -11.42
CA ALA A 90 -12.28 -22.75 -10.62
C ALA A 90 -11.16 -23.48 -11.38
N GLU A 91 -11.48 -24.56 -12.09
CA GLU A 91 -10.53 -25.28 -12.95
C GLU A 91 -9.92 -24.40 -14.03
N CYS A 92 -10.75 -23.63 -14.75
CA CYS A 92 -10.29 -22.72 -15.81
C CYS A 92 -9.37 -21.60 -15.28
N SER A 93 -9.47 -21.29 -13.98
CA SER A 93 -8.71 -20.20 -13.33
C SER A 93 -7.41 -20.68 -12.66
N LEU A 94 -7.23 -22.00 -12.48
CA LEU A 94 -6.20 -22.58 -11.63
C LEU A 94 -4.78 -22.17 -12.02
N GLU A 95 -4.41 -22.39 -13.29
CA GLU A 95 -3.04 -22.12 -13.75
C GLU A 95 -2.73 -20.62 -13.78
N LYS A 96 -3.73 -19.77 -14.05
CA LYS A 96 -3.57 -18.32 -14.02
C LYS A 96 -3.31 -17.81 -12.60
N LEU A 97 -3.98 -18.37 -11.59
CA LEU A 97 -3.72 -18.05 -10.18
C LEU A 97 -2.36 -18.57 -9.70
N ARG A 98 -1.99 -19.81 -10.07
CA ARG A 98 -0.65 -20.36 -9.75
C ARG A 98 0.48 -19.50 -10.30
N ALA A 99 0.30 -18.95 -11.50
CA ALA A 99 1.27 -18.08 -12.15
C ALA A 99 1.44 -16.70 -11.49
N LEU A 100 0.55 -16.29 -10.58
CA LEU A 100 0.68 -15.03 -9.84
C LEU A 100 1.78 -15.10 -8.77
N ASN A 101 1.91 -16.25 -8.09
CA ASN A 101 2.82 -16.37 -6.95
C ASN A 101 3.24 -17.82 -6.66
N ASP A 102 4.46 -18.19 -7.06
CA ASP A 102 5.04 -19.52 -6.83
C ASP A 102 5.14 -19.94 -5.35
N TYR A 103 5.06 -18.99 -4.41
CA TYR A 103 5.09 -19.30 -2.98
C TYR A 103 3.76 -19.79 -2.42
N VAL A 104 2.66 -19.60 -3.16
CA VAL A 104 1.30 -19.95 -2.70
C VAL A 104 0.82 -21.21 -3.40
N LYS A 105 0.42 -22.21 -2.62
CA LYS A 105 -0.22 -23.40 -3.18
C LYS A 105 -1.67 -23.09 -3.52
N VAL A 106 -2.06 -23.29 -4.77
CA VAL A 106 -3.45 -23.13 -5.21
C VAL A 106 -4.06 -24.49 -5.52
N HIS A 107 -5.15 -24.79 -4.82
CA HIS A 107 -5.94 -26.02 -4.94
C HIS A 107 -7.36 -25.72 -5.42
N ILE A 108 -8.01 -26.75 -5.97
CA ILE A 108 -9.42 -26.68 -6.36
C ILE A 108 -10.20 -27.80 -5.65
N SER A 109 -11.47 -27.52 -5.36
CA SER A 109 -12.42 -28.50 -4.86
C SER A 109 -13.73 -28.37 -5.64
N LYS A 110 -14.34 -29.51 -5.97
CA LYS A 110 -15.67 -29.60 -6.60
C LYS A 110 -16.72 -30.13 -5.62
N THR A 111 -16.40 -30.17 -4.33
CA THR A 111 -17.37 -30.57 -3.31
C THR A 111 -18.46 -29.50 -3.21
N SER A 112 -19.72 -29.93 -3.15
CA SER A 112 -20.84 -29.01 -2.91
C SER A 112 -20.71 -28.38 -1.53
N VAL A 113 -21.19 -27.14 -1.38
CA VAL A 113 -21.20 -26.43 -0.09
C VAL A 113 -22.01 -27.20 0.96
N SER A 114 -23.13 -27.81 0.54
CA SER A 114 -23.96 -28.69 1.36
C SER A 114 -23.18 -29.88 1.93
N ASP A 115 -22.21 -30.39 1.17
CA ASP A 115 -21.52 -31.67 1.43
C ASP A 115 -20.15 -31.46 2.10
N CYS A 116 -19.80 -30.21 2.44
CA CYS A 116 -18.60 -29.91 3.21
C CYS A 116 -18.65 -30.59 4.57
N SER A 117 -17.75 -31.56 4.79
CA SER A 117 -17.54 -32.14 6.11
C SER A 117 -16.90 -31.14 7.07
N GLU A 118 -17.12 -31.35 8.36
CA GLU A 118 -16.48 -30.56 9.40
C GLU A 118 -14.95 -30.70 9.36
N GLU A 119 -14.46 -31.91 9.08
CA GLU A 119 -13.03 -32.21 8.94
C GLU A 119 -12.40 -31.43 7.79
N TYR A 120 -13.14 -31.27 6.67
CA TYR A 120 -12.69 -30.48 5.54
C TYR A 120 -12.58 -29.00 5.90
N LEU A 121 -13.53 -28.44 6.64
CA LEU A 121 -13.48 -27.03 7.03
C LEU A 121 -12.39 -26.73 8.07
N LYS A 122 -12.11 -27.67 8.99
CA LYS A 122 -11.07 -27.55 10.03
C LYS A 122 -9.63 -27.39 9.51
N GLN A 123 -9.37 -27.72 8.25
CA GLN A 123 -8.04 -27.52 7.65
C GLN A 123 -7.74 -26.05 7.32
N PHE A 124 -8.76 -25.18 7.32
CA PHE A 124 -8.64 -23.77 6.96
C PHE A 124 -8.65 -22.87 8.18
N THR A 125 -7.88 -21.79 8.10
CA THR A 125 -7.88 -20.74 9.13
C THR A 125 -8.89 -19.64 8.82
N CYS A 126 -9.25 -19.48 7.55
CA CYS A 126 -10.25 -18.52 7.09
C CYS A 126 -11.08 -19.14 5.96
N VAL A 127 -12.39 -18.95 6.03
CA VAL A 127 -13.37 -19.40 5.05
C VAL A 127 -14.13 -18.19 4.52
N VAL A 128 -14.06 -17.98 3.20
CA VAL A 128 -14.72 -16.89 2.49
C VAL A 128 -15.85 -17.45 1.63
N LEU A 129 -17.08 -17.00 1.85
CA LEU A 129 -18.25 -17.41 1.06
C LEU A 129 -18.67 -16.30 0.11
N THR A 130 -18.82 -16.65 -1.16
CA THR A 130 -19.49 -15.83 -2.15
C THR A 130 -20.61 -16.63 -2.80
N GLU A 131 -21.69 -15.99 -3.26
CA GLU A 131 -22.75 -16.63 -4.07
C GLU A 131 -23.54 -17.79 -3.39
N CYS A 132 -23.35 -18.04 -2.08
CA CYS A 132 -24.01 -19.13 -1.34
C CYS A 132 -25.47 -18.81 -0.94
N TYR A 133 -26.20 -19.81 -0.46
CA TYR A 133 -27.50 -19.59 0.19
C TYR A 133 -27.34 -19.11 1.63
N LEU A 134 -28.31 -18.33 2.12
CA LEU A 134 -28.27 -17.79 3.49
C LEU A 134 -28.23 -18.89 4.56
N THR A 135 -28.92 -20.02 4.34
CA THR A 135 -28.85 -21.19 5.23
C THR A 135 -27.45 -21.79 5.31
N GLU A 136 -26.74 -21.89 4.19
CA GLU A 136 -25.36 -22.38 4.14
C GLU A 136 -24.41 -21.41 4.85
N MET A 137 -24.57 -20.11 4.60
CA MET A 137 -23.78 -19.06 5.26
C MET A 137 -23.95 -19.10 6.78
N LYS A 138 -25.19 -19.23 7.28
CA LYS A 138 -25.49 -19.34 8.71
C LYS A 138 -24.87 -20.60 9.33
N ARG A 139 -25.02 -21.76 8.67
CA ARG A 139 -24.44 -23.03 9.12
C ARG A 139 -22.92 -22.97 9.20
N ILE A 140 -22.27 -22.48 8.15
CA ILE A 140 -20.81 -22.39 8.09
C ILE A 140 -20.29 -21.35 9.08
N ASN A 141 -20.96 -20.19 9.23
CA ASN A 141 -20.58 -19.20 10.24
C ASN A 141 -20.58 -19.79 11.65
N GLU A 142 -21.65 -20.49 12.05
CA GLU A 142 -21.73 -21.11 13.37
C GLU A 142 -20.62 -22.14 13.59
N PHE A 143 -20.38 -23.00 12.59
CA PHE A 143 -19.28 -23.95 12.61
C PHE A 143 -17.92 -23.25 12.79
N CYS A 144 -17.67 -22.19 12.02
CA CYS A 144 -16.43 -21.43 12.08
C CYS A 144 -16.23 -20.81 13.47
N ARG A 145 -17.29 -20.25 14.08
CA ARG A 145 -17.24 -19.66 15.43
C ARG A 145 -16.85 -20.68 16.49
N ILE A 146 -17.44 -21.87 16.46
CA ILE A 146 -17.14 -22.96 17.41
C ILE A 146 -15.68 -23.41 17.31
N ASN A 147 -15.12 -23.41 16.10
CA ASN A 147 -13.78 -23.91 15.82
C ASN A 147 -12.70 -22.81 15.74
N ASN A 148 -13.01 -21.56 16.10
CA ASN A 148 -12.11 -20.39 15.96
C ASN A 148 -11.54 -20.20 14.54
N ILE A 149 -12.36 -20.49 13.53
CA ILE A 149 -12.06 -20.23 12.13
C ILE A 149 -12.65 -18.87 11.77
N ILE A 150 -11.89 -18.05 11.05
CA ILE A 150 -12.39 -16.75 10.58
C ILE A 150 -13.41 -16.97 9.47
N PHE A 151 -14.57 -16.36 9.60
CA PHE A 151 -15.64 -16.40 8.61
C PHE A 151 -15.80 -15.04 7.94
N ILE A 152 -15.82 -15.02 6.61
CA ILE A 152 -16.16 -13.83 5.83
C ILE A 152 -17.17 -14.24 4.77
N MET A 153 -18.20 -13.42 4.54
CA MET A 153 -19.06 -13.56 3.36
C MET A 153 -19.10 -12.25 2.59
N ALA A 154 -19.26 -12.35 1.27
CA ALA A 154 -19.46 -11.19 0.43
C ALA A 154 -20.24 -11.56 -0.83
N ASP A 155 -21.14 -10.68 -1.26
CA ASP A 155 -21.97 -10.88 -2.45
C ASP A 155 -22.06 -9.59 -3.28
N ILE A 156 -22.27 -9.77 -4.58
CA ILE A 156 -22.64 -8.72 -5.53
C ILE A 156 -24.02 -9.05 -6.10
N TYR A 157 -24.94 -8.08 -6.04
CA TYR A 157 -26.24 -8.12 -6.70
C TYR A 157 -26.36 -6.87 -7.57
N GLY A 158 -26.02 -7.00 -8.85
CA GLY A 158 -25.99 -5.88 -9.76
C GLY A 158 -25.02 -4.78 -9.31
N VAL A 159 -25.54 -3.57 -9.15
CA VAL A 159 -24.81 -2.39 -8.67
C VAL A 159 -24.82 -2.25 -7.15
N PHE A 160 -25.09 -3.33 -6.41
CA PHE A 160 -25.01 -3.35 -4.95
C PHE A 160 -24.10 -4.50 -4.48
N SER A 161 -23.45 -4.29 -3.35
CA SER A 161 -22.58 -5.29 -2.73
C SER A 161 -22.66 -5.27 -1.22
N ARG A 162 -22.34 -6.40 -0.60
CA ARG A 162 -22.22 -6.54 0.85
C ARG A 162 -21.01 -7.37 1.23
N CYS A 163 -20.50 -7.14 2.44
CA CYS A 163 -19.50 -7.95 3.10
C CYS A 163 -19.85 -8.07 4.58
N PHE A 164 -19.61 -9.24 5.16
CA PHE A 164 -19.69 -9.48 6.60
C PHE A 164 -18.45 -10.22 7.11
N VAL A 165 -17.90 -9.75 8.23
CA VAL A 165 -16.71 -10.31 8.88
C VAL A 165 -17.04 -10.80 10.28
N ASP A 166 -16.63 -12.03 10.59
CA ASP A 166 -16.71 -12.64 11.90
C ASP A 166 -15.41 -13.39 12.24
N CYS A 167 -14.67 -12.88 13.23
CA CYS A 167 -13.40 -13.46 13.67
C CYS A 167 -13.57 -14.49 14.81
N GLY A 168 -14.78 -14.98 15.07
CA GLY A 168 -15.04 -16.12 15.95
C GLY A 168 -15.69 -15.79 17.29
N TYR A 169 -15.73 -16.81 18.17
CA TYR A 169 -16.37 -16.72 19.48
C TYR A 169 -15.51 -16.02 20.54
N ASN A 170 -14.20 -16.28 20.52
CA ASN A 170 -13.26 -15.72 21.47
C ASN A 170 -12.88 -14.28 21.09
N PRO A 171 -12.48 -13.43 22.07
CA PRO A 171 -11.97 -12.10 21.77
C PRO A 171 -10.79 -12.16 20.79
N PHE A 172 -10.98 -11.60 19.61
CA PHE A 172 -9.97 -11.52 18.55
C PHE A 172 -8.89 -10.51 18.94
N THR A 173 -7.62 -10.90 18.84
CA THR A 173 -6.49 -10.03 19.22
C THR A 173 -5.93 -9.31 18.00
N VAL A 174 -6.00 -7.98 18.04
CA VAL A 174 -5.31 -7.07 17.12
C VAL A 174 -3.98 -6.68 17.74
N TYR A 175 -2.88 -7.01 17.08
CA TYR A 175 -1.51 -6.74 17.53
C TYR A 175 -1.02 -5.35 17.16
N ASP A 176 -1.59 -4.76 16.11
CA ASP A 176 -1.21 -3.47 15.58
C ASP A 176 -2.41 -2.87 14.86
N LYS A 177 -3.02 -1.83 15.44
CA LYS A 177 -4.35 -1.34 15.06
C LYS A 177 -4.40 -0.63 13.70
N ASP A 178 -3.34 0.08 13.35
CA ASP A 178 -3.30 1.05 12.24
C ASP A 178 -2.07 0.85 11.34
N GLY A 179 -1.03 0.16 11.81
CA GLY A 179 0.25 0.02 11.12
C GLY A 179 1.08 1.30 11.07
N GLU A 180 0.72 2.33 11.82
CA GLU A 180 1.49 3.57 11.89
C GLU A 180 2.84 3.34 12.56
N GLN A 181 3.80 4.23 12.24
CA GLN A 181 5.10 4.22 12.90
C GLN A 181 4.96 4.74 14.33
N LEU A 182 5.70 4.11 15.25
CA LEU A 182 5.72 4.53 16.64
C LEU A 182 6.22 5.97 16.76
N LYS A 183 5.42 6.81 17.41
CA LYS A 183 5.75 8.20 17.66
C LYS A 183 6.77 8.36 18.77
N GLU A 184 7.67 9.34 18.64
CA GLU A 184 8.69 9.66 19.64
C GLU A 184 8.86 11.17 19.82
N VAL A 185 9.22 11.59 21.04
CA VAL A 185 9.55 12.99 21.36
C VAL A 185 10.76 13.08 22.29
N PHE A 186 11.53 14.15 22.15
CA PHE A 186 12.60 14.49 23.08
C PHE A 186 12.04 15.21 24.31
N ILE A 187 12.55 14.84 25.49
CA ILE A 187 12.09 15.38 26.77
C ILE A 187 13.01 16.52 27.20
N ASN A 188 12.41 17.65 27.59
CA ASN A 188 13.11 18.78 28.20
C ASN A 188 13.06 18.73 29.72
N HIS A 189 11.94 18.32 30.31
CA HIS A 189 11.77 18.23 31.75
C HIS A 189 10.65 17.25 32.14
N ILE A 190 10.77 16.65 33.34
CA ILE A 190 9.70 15.88 33.98
C ILE A 190 9.55 16.37 35.42
N SER A 191 8.36 16.84 35.80
CA SER A 191 8.06 17.26 37.17
C SER A 191 7.76 16.06 38.09
N PRO A 192 7.84 16.21 39.43
CA PRO A 192 7.49 15.14 40.37
C PRO A 192 6.04 14.62 40.22
N GLU A 193 5.11 15.50 39.84
CA GLU A 193 3.70 15.16 39.55
C GLU A 193 3.54 14.40 38.22
N GLY A 194 4.65 14.17 37.50
CA GLY A 194 4.69 13.46 36.23
C GLY A 194 4.22 14.31 35.04
N ILE A 195 4.45 15.63 35.06
CA ILE A 195 4.24 16.47 33.88
C ILE A 195 5.50 16.43 33.01
N VAL A 196 5.38 15.87 31.82
CA VAL A 196 6.44 15.80 30.82
C VAL A 196 6.33 17.02 29.91
N THR A 197 7.43 17.76 29.76
CA THR A 197 7.56 18.88 28.82
C THR A 197 8.50 18.48 27.69
N VAL A 198 8.05 18.61 26.44
CA VAL A 198 8.87 18.25 25.26
C VAL A 198 9.92 19.32 24.95
N ALA A 199 10.97 18.93 24.23
CA ALA A 199 12.08 19.80 23.88
C ALA A 199 11.82 20.62 22.61
N GLY A 200 12.30 21.88 22.61
CA GLY A 200 12.17 22.80 21.49
C GLY A 200 10.73 23.28 21.27
N ASP A 201 10.43 23.66 20.03
CA ASP A 201 9.09 24.07 19.60
C ASP A 201 8.28 22.89 19.01
N GLU A 202 8.72 21.65 19.25
CA GLU A 202 8.06 20.45 18.75
C GLU A 202 6.71 20.23 19.43
N ARG A 203 5.71 19.82 18.64
CA ARG A 203 4.42 19.38 19.18
C ARG A 203 4.49 17.89 19.49
N HIS A 204 4.04 17.49 20.68
CA HIS A 204 3.94 16.06 20.97
C HIS A 204 2.74 15.46 20.21
N PRO A 205 2.88 14.24 19.66
CA PRO A 205 1.87 13.63 18.78
C PRO A 205 0.95 12.63 19.50
N PHE A 206 1.02 12.55 20.84
CA PHE A 206 0.30 11.57 21.64
C PHE A 206 -1.13 12.03 21.95
N GLN A 207 -2.01 11.08 22.26
CA GLN A 207 -3.40 11.29 22.63
C GLN A 207 -3.68 10.72 24.03
N ASP A 208 -4.79 11.14 24.64
CA ASP A 208 -5.29 10.57 25.88
C ASP A 208 -5.42 9.04 25.77
N GLY A 209 -4.81 8.32 26.71
CA GLY A 209 -4.85 6.86 26.76
C GLY A 209 -3.72 6.16 25.99
N ASP A 210 -2.91 6.89 25.21
CA ASP A 210 -1.69 6.32 24.61
C ASP A 210 -0.74 5.84 25.70
N ILE A 211 0.06 4.81 25.41
CA ILE A 211 1.09 4.32 26.35
C ILE A 211 2.45 4.69 25.80
N VAL A 212 3.33 5.20 26.66
CA VAL A 212 4.72 5.51 26.31
C VAL A 212 5.72 4.80 27.23
N SER A 213 6.86 4.47 26.64
CA SER A 213 8.07 4.00 27.31
C SER A 213 9.15 5.07 27.24
N PHE A 214 10.13 5.01 28.14
CA PHE A 214 11.18 6.02 28.25
C PHE A 214 12.57 5.42 28.04
N ARG A 215 13.48 6.21 27.47
CA ARG A 215 14.92 5.87 27.41
C ARG A 215 15.79 7.12 27.56
N GLU A 216 17.03 6.92 27.99
CA GLU A 216 18.05 7.96 28.15
C GLU A 216 17.68 9.07 29.17
N LEU A 217 16.75 8.81 30.10
CA LEU A 217 16.53 9.68 31.25
C LEU A 217 17.66 9.53 32.26
N VAL A 218 18.21 10.66 32.71
CA VAL A 218 19.21 10.74 33.79
C VAL A 218 18.57 11.36 35.03
N GLY A 219 18.77 10.73 36.19
CA GLY A 219 18.15 11.08 37.46
C GLY A 219 16.78 10.46 37.72
N LEU A 220 16.17 9.87 36.69
CA LEU A 220 14.91 9.10 36.75
C LEU A 220 15.09 7.71 36.10
N GLU A 221 16.14 6.98 36.48
CA GLU A 221 16.54 5.73 35.83
C GLU A 221 15.47 4.63 35.92
N ASN A 222 14.66 4.63 36.98
CA ASN A 222 13.56 3.68 37.14
C ASN A 222 12.44 3.91 36.12
N LEU A 223 12.22 5.16 35.69
CA LEU A 223 11.21 5.48 34.68
C LEU A 223 11.58 4.94 33.29
N ASN A 224 12.88 4.76 32.99
CA ASN A 224 13.33 4.10 31.75
C ASN A 224 12.91 2.62 31.64
N LYS A 225 12.40 2.00 32.72
CA LYS A 225 11.98 0.60 32.76
C LYS A 225 10.46 0.45 32.86
N CYS A 226 9.72 1.55 32.82
CA CYS A 226 8.28 1.57 32.99
C CYS A 226 7.58 2.07 31.72
N GLU A 227 6.35 1.60 31.56
CA GLU A 227 5.38 2.17 30.63
C GLU A 227 4.39 3.04 31.39
N ARG A 228 3.92 4.12 30.78
CA ARG A 228 2.97 5.06 31.40
C ARG A 228 1.86 5.43 30.42
N ILE A 229 0.64 5.50 30.95
CA ILE A 229 -0.52 5.99 30.20
C ILE A 229 -0.46 7.52 30.17
N ILE A 230 -0.66 8.08 28.98
CA ILE A 230 -0.67 9.50 28.72
C ILE A 230 -2.03 10.10 29.03
N LYS A 231 -1.99 11.28 29.65
CA LYS A 231 -3.04 12.27 29.62
C LYS A 231 -2.52 13.53 28.92
N ASP A 232 -3.06 13.84 27.75
CA ASP A 232 -2.73 15.04 27.00
C ASP A 232 -3.14 16.30 27.80
N LEU A 233 -2.27 17.30 27.79
CA LEU A 233 -2.52 18.57 28.48
C LEU A 233 -2.56 19.72 27.47
N ASN A 234 -1.55 19.80 26.61
CA ASN A 234 -1.45 20.76 25.52
C ASN A 234 -0.40 20.30 24.51
N ILE A 235 -0.24 21.06 23.41
CA ILE A 235 0.67 20.70 22.32
C ILE A 235 2.14 20.44 22.72
N HIS A 236 2.61 20.90 23.89
CA HIS A 236 3.99 20.73 24.36
C HIS A 236 4.12 19.91 25.65
N GLN A 237 3.00 19.51 26.27
CA GLN A 237 3.02 18.84 27.56
C GLN A 237 1.98 17.74 27.67
N PHE A 238 2.35 16.67 28.37
CA PHE A 238 1.45 15.59 28.74
C PHE A 238 1.77 15.08 30.15
N SER A 239 0.81 14.47 30.82
CA SER A 239 0.98 13.86 32.13
C SER A 239 1.11 12.34 32.02
N ILE A 240 1.96 11.77 32.88
CA ILE A 240 2.18 10.32 33.05
C ILE A 240 1.78 9.82 34.45
N GLY A 241 1.04 10.65 35.18
CA GLY A 241 0.71 10.47 36.58
C GLY A 241 1.92 10.62 37.51
N ASP A 242 1.65 10.71 38.82
CA ASP A 242 2.66 10.92 39.84
C ASP A 242 3.83 9.91 39.74
N ILE A 243 5.06 10.43 39.83
CA ILE A 243 6.29 9.64 39.77
C ILE A 243 7.09 9.70 41.07
N SER A 244 6.60 10.39 42.10
CA SER A 244 7.27 10.54 43.40
C SER A 244 7.72 9.20 44.01
N SER A 245 6.91 8.15 43.82
CA SER A 245 7.17 6.78 44.29
C SER A 245 8.30 6.03 43.55
N LEU A 246 8.74 6.51 42.38
CA LEU A 246 9.82 5.87 41.60
C LEU A 246 11.23 6.26 42.09
N GLY A 247 11.33 7.33 42.89
CA GLY A 247 12.60 7.85 43.40
C GLY A 247 13.47 8.55 42.34
N GLY A 248 14.25 9.54 42.80
CA GLY A 248 15.10 10.38 41.94
C GLY A 248 14.43 11.68 41.50
N GLU A 249 15.19 12.54 40.83
CA GLU A 249 14.74 13.81 40.28
C GLU A 249 15.27 13.94 38.84
N TYR A 250 14.46 14.51 37.94
CA TYR A 250 14.89 14.72 36.56
C TYR A 250 16.13 15.62 36.50
N GLN A 251 17.20 15.13 35.88
CA GLN A 251 18.41 15.93 35.66
C GLN A 251 18.52 16.39 34.21
N ARG A 252 18.45 15.46 33.25
CA ARG A 252 18.58 15.75 31.81
C ARG A 252 18.18 14.55 30.94
N GLY A 253 18.08 14.80 29.65
CA GLY A 253 17.89 13.78 28.63
C GLY A 253 16.45 13.26 28.58
N GLY A 254 16.27 12.11 27.94
CA GLY A 254 14.98 11.45 27.84
C GLY A 254 14.37 11.49 26.44
N ILE A 255 13.87 10.33 26.02
CA ILE A 255 12.99 10.16 24.86
C ILE A 255 11.77 9.40 25.37
N ALA A 256 10.58 9.92 25.07
CA ALA A 256 9.32 9.19 25.23
C ALA A 256 8.95 8.57 23.88
N ARG A 257 8.65 7.26 23.87
CA ARG A 257 8.26 6.49 22.68
C ARG A 257 6.94 5.80 22.92
N GLU A 258 6.00 5.95 21.99
CA GLU A 258 4.73 5.21 21.95
C GLU A 258 4.94 3.69 21.97
N VAL A 259 4.07 2.98 22.67
CA VAL A 259 4.02 1.52 22.73
C VAL A 259 2.77 1.05 22.01
N LYS A 260 2.91 0.10 21.07
CA LYS A 260 1.77 -0.48 20.35
C LYS A 260 0.87 -1.24 21.32
N GLN A 261 -0.39 -0.83 21.40
CA GLN A 261 -1.39 -1.50 22.23
C GLN A 261 -2.03 -2.68 21.48
N GLN A 262 -2.16 -3.81 22.17
CA GLN A 262 -2.98 -4.91 21.69
C GLN A 262 -4.45 -4.65 22.04
N ILE A 263 -5.34 -4.76 21.06
CA ILE A 263 -6.78 -4.55 21.25
C ILE A 263 -7.49 -5.90 21.13
N LYS A 264 -8.47 -6.14 21.99
CA LYS A 264 -9.35 -7.31 21.91
C LYS A 264 -10.72 -6.91 21.38
N LEU A 265 -11.16 -7.57 20.30
CA LEU A 265 -12.43 -7.31 19.63
C LEU A 265 -13.37 -8.51 19.77
N ASN A 266 -14.64 -8.25 20.09
CA ASN A 266 -15.67 -9.29 20.14
C ASN A 266 -16.56 -9.22 18.89
N PHE A 267 -16.84 -10.38 18.29
CA PHE A 267 -17.70 -10.49 17.10
C PHE A 267 -18.97 -11.26 17.43
N LYS A 268 -20.06 -10.85 16.79
CA LYS A 268 -21.37 -11.50 16.90
C LYS A 268 -21.65 -12.39 15.69
N SER A 269 -22.41 -13.45 15.87
CA SER A 269 -22.73 -14.38 14.78
C SER A 269 -23.54 -13.71 13.68
N LEU A 270 -23.48 -14.29 12.47
CA LEU A 270 -24.31 -13.87 11.35
C LEU A 270 -25.80 -13.89 11.72
N ASN A 271 -26.24 -14.92 12.46
CA ASN A 271 -27.62 -15.06 12.93
C ASN A 271 -28.08 -13.88 13.80
N GLU A 272 -27.21 -13.34 14.66
CA GLU A 272 -27.56 -12.16 15.43
C GLU A 272 -27.50 -10.88 14.57
N GLN A 273 -26.49 -10.80 13.70
CA GLN A 273 -26.16 -9.61 12.92
C GLN A 273 -27.10 -9.32 11.75
N ILE A 274 -27.94 -10.26 11.35
CA ILE A 274 -29.04 -9.99 10.39
C ILE A 274 -30.23 -9.27 11.04
N HIS A 275 -30.39 -9.35 12.37
CA HIS A 275 -31.50 -8.72 13.10
C HIS A 275 -31.05 -7.48 13.89
N ASN A 276 -29.75 -7.38 14.17
CA ASN A 276 -29.14 -6.27 14.88
C ASN A 276 -27.78 -5.93 14.25
N PRO A 277 -27.77 -5.40 13.02
CA PRO A 277 -26.53 -5.24 12.26
C PRO A 277 -25.60 -4.21 12.91
N ARG A 278 -24.31 -4.33 12.66
CA ARG A 278 -23.34 -3.25 12.88
C ARG A 278 -22.74 -2.88 11.54
N ILE A 279 -23.28 -1.83 10.93
CA ILE A 279 -22.94 -1.39 9.58
C ILE A 279 -21.88 -0.30 9.66
N LEU A 280 -20.78 -0.48 8.92
CA LEU A 280 -19.80 0.59 8.70
C LEU A 280 -20.38 1.60 7.69
N THR A 281 -20.50 2.86 8.10
CA THR A 281 -20.93 3.94 7.21
C THR A 281 -19.75 4.57 6.47
N ILE A 282 -20.06 5.25 5.36
CA ILE A 282 -19.12 6.04 4.54
C ILE A 282 -18.71 7.35 5.26
N ASP A 283 -18.98 7.53 6.55
CA ASP A 283 -18.45 8.65 7.34
C ASP A 283 -17.89 8.21 8.69
N GLY A 284 -17.85 6.89 8.93
CA GLY A 284 -17.38 6.29 10.18
C GLY A 284 -18.28 6.55 11.40
N SER A 285 -19.45 7.19 11.23
CA SER A 285 -20.40 7.43 12.32
C SER A 285 -21.20 6.17 12.68
N ASP A 286 -21.83 6.17 13.86
CA ASP A 286 -22.82 5.15 14.17
C ASP A 286 -24.03 5.37 13.25
N TYR A 287 -24.36 4.35 12.47
CA TYR A 287 -25.37 4.41 11.42
C TYR A 287 -26.77 4.75 11.96
N TRP A 288 -27.03 4.63 13.27
CA TRP A 288 -28.24 5.12 13.92
C TRP A 288 -28.18 6.60 14.36
N THR A 289 -26.98 7.15 14.59
CA THR A 289 -26.81 8.41 15.35
C THR A 289 -26.93 9.69 14.55
N LYS A 290 -27.05 9.61 13.22
CA LYS A 290 -26.94 10.80 12.37
C LYS A 290 -28.14 11.17 11.53
N ASP A 291 -29.24 10.43 11.58
CA ASP A 291 -30.43 10.95 10.91
C ASP A 291 -31.11 12.00 11.79
N ILE A 292 -30.72 13.27 11.60
CA ILE A 292 -31.37 14.45 12.20
C ILE A 292 -32.87 14.46 11.86
N THR A 293 -33.28 13.72 10.81
CA THR A 293 -34.66 13.57 10.37
C THR A 293 -35.45 12.49 11.13
N GLY A 294 -34.77 11.56 11.83
CA GLY A 294 -35.39 10.39 12.46
C GLY A 294 -35.82 9.29 11.47
N GLU A 295 -35.40 9.36 10.20
CA GLU A 295 -35.67 8.33 9.19
C GLU A 295 -34.67 7.15 9.28
N ILE A 296 -35.08 6.00 8.74
CA ILE A 296 -34.18 4.85 8.58
C ILE A 296 -33.14 5.14 7.47
N PRO A 297 -31.83 4.96 7.72
CA PRO A 297 -30.79 5.18 6.72
C PRO A 297 -30.85 4.23 5.52
N ASP A 298 -30.41 4.69 4.35
CA ASP A 298 -30.36 3.90 3.11
C ASP A 298 -29.64 2.55 3.25
N LEU A 299 -28.54 2.51 4.00
CA LEU A 299 -27.77 1.27 4.21
C LEU A 299 -28.58 0.20 4.96
N VAL A 300 -29.52 0.61 5.82
CA VAL A 300 -30.43 -0.31 6.52
C VAL A 300 -31.47 -0.84 5.53
N TYR A 301 -32.02 -0.01 4.64
CA TYR A 301 -32.89 -0.48 3.56
C TYR A 301 -32.16 -1.51 2.67
N ILE A 302 -30.93 -1.20 2.25
CA ILE A 302 -30.12 -2.12 1.43
C ILE A 302 -29.88 -3.44 2.17
N HIS A 303 -29.57 -3.39 3.48
CA HIS A 303 -29.41 -4.58 4.31
C HIS A 303 -30.65 -5.48 4.26
N VAL A 304 -31.85 -4.95 4.56
CA VAL A 304 -33.08 -5.75 4.60
C VAL A 304 -33.52 -6.23 3.21
N ILE A 305 -33.34 -5.43 2.16
CA ILE A 305 -33.66 -5.83 0.78
C ILE A 305 -32.75 -6.99 0.34
N MET A 306 -31.45 -6.93 0.65
CA MET A 306 -30.52 -8.01 0.33
C MET A 306 -30.78 -9.30 1.13
N LEU A 307 -31.29 -9.19 2.36
CA LEU A 307 -31.78 -10.35 3.12
C LEU A 307 -33.00 -10.96 2.43
N ALA A 308 -33.98 -10.13 2.05
CA ALA A 308 -35.16 -10.57 1.33
C ALA A 308 -34.82 -11.26 0.00
N ILE A 309 -33.83 -10.76 -0.76
CA ILE A 309 -33.35 -11.44 -1.97
C ILE A 309 -32.68 -12.77 -1.66
N SER A 310 -31.92 -12.85 -0.57
CA SER A 310 -31.26 -14.11 -0.18
C SER A 310 -32.32 -15.18 0.14
N GLU A 311 -33.40 -14.79 0.83
CA GLU A 311 -34.53 -15.66 1.12
C GLU A 311 -35.37 -15.99 -0.12
N PHE A 312 -35.58 -15.02 -1.01
CA PHE A 312 -36.23 -15.24 -2.30
C PHE A 312 -35.45 -16.26 -3.14
N LYS A 313 -34.12 -16.10 -3.25
CA LYS A 313 -33.23 -17.03 -3.97
C LYS A 313 -33.35 -18.45 -3.40
N GLN A 314 -33.44 -18.58 -2.08
CA GLN A 314 -33.61 -19.87 -1.42
C GLN A 314 -35.00 -20.49 -1.69
N THR A 315 -36.06 -19.69 -1.66
CA THR A 315 -37.43 -20.18 -1.86
C THR A 315 -37.72 -20.54 -3.32
N TYR A 316 -37.33 -19.67 -4.26
CA TYR A 316 -37.68 -19.80 -5.68
C TYR A 316 -36.56 -20.38 -6.53
N GLN A 317 -35.38 -20.65 -5.96
CA GLN A 317 -34.21 -21.19 -6.66
C GLN A 317 -33.76 -20.33 -7.86
N ARG A 318 -34.05 -19.02 -7.79
CA ARG A 318 -33.67 -18.02 -8.79
C ARG A 318 -33.63 -16.63 -8.16
N LEU A 319 -32.93 -15.71 -8.81
CA LEU A 319 -32.98 -14.28 -8.48
C LEU A 319 -34.27 -13.63 -9.02
N PRO A 320 -34.72 -12.52 -8.42
CA PRO A 320 -35.90 -11.78 -8.88
C PRO A 320 -35.68 -11.18 -10.27
N GLU A 321 -36.79 -10.88 -10.97
CA GLU A 321 -36.81 -10.16 -12.25
C GLU A 321 -37.90 -9.08 -12.22
N PRO A 322 -37.71 -7.95 -12.93
CA PRO A 322 -38.82 -7.12 -13.37
C PRO A 322 -39.78 -7.99 -14.20
N ARG A 323 -41.05 -8.14 -13.77
CA ARG A 323 -42.11 -8.89 -14.48
C ARG A 323 -43.35 -8.02 -14.63
N GLN A 324 -44.12 -8.26 -15.70
CA GLN A 324 -45.39 -7.60 -16.02
C GLN A 324 -46.33 -7.43 -14.80
N MET A 325 -46.92 -6.24 -14.70
CA MET A 325 -47.70 -5.71 -13.55
C MET A 325 -49.00 -6.46 -13.16
N ASN A 326 -49.36 -7.61 -13.75
CA ASN A 326 -50.75 -8.10 -13.70
C ASN A 326 -51.00 -9.51 -13.11
N GLN A 327 -50.00 -10.20 -12.53
CA GLN A 327 -50.22 -11.38 -11.67
C GLN A 327 -49.12 -11.39 -10.58
N GLU A 328 -49.46 -11.73 -9.32
CA GLU A 328 -48.61 -11.66 -8.11
C GLU A 328 -47.09 -11.59 -8.41
N ASN A 329 -46.57 -10.37 -8.54
CA ASN A 329 -45.26 -10.14 -9.13
C ASN A 329 -44.12 -10.37 -8.10
N ASP A 330 -42.91 -10.67 -8.58
CA ASP A 330 -41.71 -10.84 -7.74
C ASP A 330 -41.48 -9.64 -6.80
N GLU A 331 -41.83 -8.44 -7.25
CA GLU A 331 -41.77 -7.20 -6.46
C GLU A 331 -42.71 -7.24 -5.24
N THR A 332 -43.92 -7.78 -5.36
CA THR A 332 -44.89 -7.91 -4.25
C THR A 332 -44.40 -8.91 -3.21
N ASN A 333 -43.86 -10.04 -3.68
CA ASN A 333 -43.26 -11.05 -2.80
C ASN A 333 -42.03 -10.49 -2.07
N LEU A 334 -41.14 -9.78 -2.78
CA LEU A 334 -39.97 -9.16 -2.18
C LEU A 334 -40.34 -8.00 -1.24
N LEU A 335 -41.35 -7.19 -1.59
CA LEU A 335 -41.84 -6.13 -0.71
C LEU A 335 -42.34 -6.72 0.61
N LYS A 336 -43.09 -7.82 0.56
CA LYS A 336 -43.57 -8.53 1.74
C LYS A 336 -42.42 -9.07 2.59
N LEU A 337 -41.45 -9.75 1.98
CA LEU A 337 -40.26 -10.27 2.68
C LEU A 337 -39.44 -9.13 3.30
N THR A 338 -39.23 -8.04 2.56
CA THR A 338 -38.45 -6.90 3.03
C THR A 338 -39.13 -6.20 4.20
N GLN A 339 -40.46 -6.01 4.13
CA GLN A 339 -41.23 -5.44 5.25
C GLN A 339 -41.17 -6.34 6.49
N GLN A 340 -41.17 -7.66 6.31
CA GLN A 340 -40.98 -8.60 7.42
C GLN A 340 -39.61 -8.40 8.07
N HIS A 341 -38.51 -8.42 7.30
CA HIS A 341 -37.15 -8.19 7.83
C HIS A 341 -37.02 -6.83 8.52
N LEU A 342 -37.65 -5.79 7.97
CA LEU A 342 -37.67 -4.46 8.56
C LEU A 342 -38.37 -4.44 9.92
N ASN A 343 -39.50 -5.14 10.06
CA ASN A 343 -40.24 -5.26 11.33
C ASN A 343 -39.49 -6.10 12.39
N GLU A 344 -38.61 -7.01 11.95
CA GLU A 344 -37.78 -7.84 12.82
C GLU A 344 -36.53 -7.11 13.35
N LEU A 345 -36.17 -5.96 12.77
CA LEU A 345 -35.08 -5.13 13.28
C LEU A 345 -35.40 -4.60 14.68
N LYS A 346 -34.39 -4.58 15.55
CA LYS A 346 -34.55 -4.19 16.96
C LYS A 346 -34.71 -2.67 17.19
N SER A 347 -34.63 -1.85 16.15
CA SER A 347 -34.64 -0.37 16.20
C SER A 347 -36.03 0.20 15.88
N LYS A 348 -36.89 0.35 16.89
CA LYS A 348 -38.31 0.69 16.71
C LYS A 348 -38.63 2.19 16.60
N ASP A 349 -37.63 3.07 16.74
CA ASP A 349 -37.86 4.51 16.92
C ASP A 349 -37.70 5.36 15.64
N HIS A 350 -37.42 4.75 14.49
CA HIS A 350 -37.18 5.47 13.22
C HIS A 350 -38.34 5.31 12.23
N SER A 351 -38.65 6.36 11.48
CA SER A 351 -39.70 6.36 10.46
C SER A 351 -39.20 5.81 9.12
N ILE A 352 -40.11 5.20 8.34
CA ILE A 352 -39.81 4.67 7.00
C ILE A 352 -40.06 5.76 5.96
N ASN A 353 -39.06 6.06 5.14
CA ASN A 353 -39.23 6.84 3.92
C ASN A 353 -39.65 5.92 2.77
N GLU A 354 -40.96 5.74 2.60
CA GLU A 354 -41.54 4.81 1.62
C GLU A 354 -41.05 5.04 0.18
N ASN A 355 -40.88 6.29 -0.24
CA ASN A 355 -40.44 6.60 -1.59
C ASN A 355 -38.99 6.16 -1.81
N ARG A 356 -38.11 6.48 -0.85
CA ARG A 356 -36.70 6.11 -0.91
C ARG A 356 -36.51 4.60 -0.83
N PHE A 357 -37.19 3.96 0.10
CA PHE A 357 -37.21 2.51 0.28
C PHE A 357 -37.65 1.79 -1.00
N ARG A 358 -38.78 2.19 -1.61
CA ARG A 358 -39.29 1.58 -2.84
C ARG A 358 -38.37 1.81 -4.04
N HIS A 359 -37.71 2.97 -4.11
CA HIS A 359 -36.73 3.24 -5.16
C HIS A 359 -35.56 2.26 -5.06
N LEU A 360 -34.94 2.11 -3.88
CA LEU A 360 -33.84 1.17 -3.66
C LEU A 360 -34.26 -0.29 -3.93
N LEU A 361 -35.45 -0.68 -3.47
CA LEU A 361 -36.01 -2.02 -3.73
C LEU A 361 -36.09 -2.30 -5.25
N LYS A 362 -36.61 -1.35 -6.03
CA LYS A 362 -36.73 -1.51 -7.49
C LYS A 362 -35.37 -1.55 -8.19
N CYS A 363 -34.44 -0.68 -7.82
CA CYS A 363 -33.07 -0.67 -8.35
C CYS A 363 -32.37 -2.01 -8.11
N LEU A 364 -32.56 -2.59 -6.92
CA LEU A 364 -31.95 -3.86 -6.56
C LEU A 364 -32.63 -5.03 -7.28
N ILE A 365 -33.97 -5.05 -7.40
CA ILE A 365 -34.70 -6.04 -8.22
C ILE A 365 -34.25 -6.01 -9.68
N TYR A 366 -34.17 -4.82 -10.26
CA TYR A 366 -33.76 -4.61 -11.65
C TYR A 366 -32.38 -5.21 -11.92
N SER A 367 -31.41 -4.90 -11.06
CA SER A 367 -30.01 -5.24 -11.28
C SER A 367 -29.57 -6.59 -10.69
N ALA A 368 -30.42 -7.26 -9.89
CA ALA A 368 -30.05 -8.44 -9.10
C ALA A 368 -29.35 -9.57 -9.88
N LYS A 369 -29.76 -9.80 -11.13
CA LYS A 369 -29.18 -10.85 -12.00
C LYS A 369 -27.84 -10.47 -12.62
N GLY A 370 -27.50 -9.19 -12.62
CA GLY A 370 -26.22 -8.69 -13.09
C GLY A 370 -25.13 -8.86 -12.02
N SER A 371 -23.90 -8.88 -12.48
CA SER A 371 -22.69 -8.79 -11.68
C SER A 371 -21.85 -7.64 -12.23
N PHE A 372 -21.47 -6.71 -11.35
CA PHE A 372 -20.84 -5.45 -11.74
C PHE A 372 -19.35 -5.45 -11.42
N ALA A 373 -18.52 -5.53 -12.47
CA ALA A 373 -17.05 -5.64 -12.35
C ALA A 373 -16.39 -4.58 -11.45
N PRO A 374 -16.81 -3.30 -11.47
CA PRO A 374 -16.25 -2.28 -10.58
C PRO A 374 -16.46 -2.61 -9.10
N LEU A 375 -17.64 -3.11 -8.72
CA LEU A 375 -17.91 -3.56 -7.35
C LEU A 375 -17.22 -4.89 -7.03
N CYS A 376 -17.09 -5.82 -7.99
CA CYS A 376 -16.25 -7.00 -7.80
C CYS A 376 -14.81 -6.60 -7.45
N SER A 377 -14.24 -5.61 -8.16
CA SER A 377 -12.91 -5.06 -7.87
C SER A 377 -12.85 -4.34 -6.53
N ALA A 378 -13.81 -3.45 -6.26
CA ALA A 378 -13.86 -2.65 -5.05
C ALA A 378 -13.94 -3.53 -3.79
N MET A 379 -14.98 -4.38 -3.76
CA MET A 379 -15.28 -5.30 -2.67
C MET A 379 -14.27 -6.45 -2.59
N GLY A 380 -13.78 -6.96 -3.72
CA GLY A 380 -12.78 -8.03 -3.74
C GLY A 380 -11.43 -7.60 -3.16
N GLY A 381 -10.99 -6.37 -3.46
CA GLY A 381 -9.82 -5.76 -2.80
C GLY A 381 -10.05 -5.57 -1.29
N PHE A 382 -11.24 -5.13 -0.90
CA PHE A 382 -11.58 -4.88 0.50
C PHE A 382 -11.64 -6.18 1.31
N VAL A 383 -12.39 -7.18 0.82
CA VAL A 383 -12.49 -8.52 1.41
C VAL A 383 -11.13 -9.21 1.44
N GLY A 384 -10.34 -9.07 0.38
CA GLY A 384 -8.95 -9.53 0.36
C GLY A 384 -8.17 -8.94 1.53
N GLN A 385 -8.28 -7.64 1.78
CA GLN A 385 -7.64 -7.01 2.95
C GLN A 385 -8.21 -7.52 4.29
N GLN A 386 -9.53 -7.70 4.41
CA GLN A 386 -10.13 -8.25 5.63
C GLN A 386 -9.62 -9.66 5.93
N VAL A 387 -9.42 -10.51 4.92
CA VAL A 387 -8.76 -11.81 5.10
C VAL A 387 -7.35 -11.63 5.67
N LEU A 388 -6.52 -10.78 5.06
CA LEU A 388 -5.14 -10.53 5.52
C LEU A 388 -5.12 -9.98 6.95
N THR A 389 -6.00 -9.03 7.25
CA THR A 389 -6.15 -8.41 8.56
C THR A 389 -6.53 -9.45 9.61
N SER A 390 -7.58 -10.24 9.36
CA SER A 390 -8.07 -11.23 10.31
C SER A 390 -7.10 -12.38 10.56
N ILE A 391 -6.39 -12.89 9.54
CA ILE A 391 -5.44 -14.00 9.73
C ILE A 391 -4.11 -13.56 10.34
N THR A 392 -3.75 -12.28 10.26
CA THR A 392 -2.47 -11.79 10.80
C THR A 392 -2.62 -11.00 12.10
N GLY A 393 -3.83 -10.55 12.46
CA GLY A 393 -4.05 -9.62 13.56
C GLY A 393 -3.33 -8.27 13.38
N LYS A 394 -2.88 -7.96 12.16
CA LYS A 394 -2.38 -6.66 11.75
C LYS A 394 -3.56 -5.89 11.19
N PHE A 395 -3.72 -4.64 11.60
CA PHE A 395 -4.86 -3.77 11.30
C PHE A 395 -6.14 -4.13 12.05
N THR A 396 -7.10 -3.21 12.00
CA THR A 396 -8.39 -3.37 12.69
C THR A 396 -9.44 -3.90 11.71
N PRO A 397 -9.94 -5.15 11.87
CA PRO A 397 -11.02 -5.67 11.02
C PRO A 397 -12.30 -4.86 11.20
N ILE A 398 -13.14 -4.81 10.16
CA ILE A 398 -14.47 -4.22 10.32
C ILE A 398 -15.29 -5.00 11.33
N GLN A 399 -16.12 -4.28 12.08
CA GLN A 399 -17.13 -4.88 12.94
C GLN A 399 -18.49 -4.33 12.49
N GLN A 400 -19.25 -4.96 11.60
CA GLN A 400 -19.09 -6.31 11.02
C GLN A 400 -19.57 -6.37 9.57
N TRP A 401 -20.50 -5.47 9.17
CA TRP A 401 -21.02 -5.33 7.82
C TRP A 401 -20.44 -4.11 7.08
N LEU A 402 -20.21 -4.27 5.78
CA LEU A 402 -19.96 -3.19 4.83
C LEU A 402 -20.89 -3.35 3.63
N TYR A 403 -21.46 -2.24 3.17
CA TYR A 403 -22.22 -2.16 1.93
C TYR A 403 -21.59 -1.13 1.01
N LEU A 404 -21.50 -1.44 -0.28
CA LEU A 404 -21.17 -0.47 -1.33
C LEU A 404 -22.18 -0.61 -2.45
N ASP A 405 -22.60 0.51 -3.00
CA ASP A 405 -23.57 0.58 -4.08
C ASP A 405 -23.19 1.65 -5.11
N ALA A 406 -23.85 1.57 -6.27
CA ALA A 406 -23.78 2.55 -7.33
C ALA A 406 -25.18 2.66 -7.99
N TYR A 407 -26.23 2.74 -7.17
CA TYR A 407 -27.61 2.77 -7.68
C TYR A 407 -27.89 4.02 -8.53
N GLU A 408 -27.08 5.08 -8.41
CA GLU A 408 -27.21 6.29 -9.23
C GLU A 408 -26.93 6.03 -10.71
N LEU A 409 -26.34 4.87 -11.05
CA LEU A 409 -26.11 4.44 -12.43
C LEU A 409 -27.37 3.91 -13.12
N ILE A 410 -28.40 3.54 -12.35
CA ILE A 410 -29.63 2.98 -12.88
C ILE A 410 -30.57 4.12 -13.30
N LYS A 411 -31.09 4.07 -14.53
CA LYS A 411 -32.08 5.04 -15.02
C LYS A 411 -33.47 4.70 -14.48
N GLU A 412 -34.20 5.72 -14.03
CA GLU A 412 -35.57 5.57 -13.49
C GLU A 412 -36.64 5.31 -14.56
N ILE A 413 -36.27 5.24 -15.85
CA ILE A 413 -37.22 5.06 -16.94
C ILE A 413 -37.62 3.58 -17.00
N SER A 414 -38.92 3.29 -16.85
CA SER A 414 -39.59 1.98 -17.05
C SER A 414 -38.64 0.78 -17.03
N PHE A 415 -38.28 0.29 -15.83
CA PHE A 415 -37.39 -0.87 -15.64
C PHE A 415 -37.80 -2.09 -16.49
N GLU A 416 -39.10 -2.25 -16.71
CA GLU A 416 -39.67 -3.32 -17.53
C GLU A 416 -39.31 -3.18 -19.02
N ASP A 417 -39.43 -1.96 -19.58
CA ASP A 417 -39.12 -1.72 -21.00
C ASP A 417 -37.62 -1.91 -21.26
N GLU A 418 -36.77 -1.42 -20.36
CA GLU A 418 -35.33 -1.60 -20.46
C GLU A 418 -34.94 -3.08 -20.33
N TYR A 419 -35.53 -3.80 -19.38
CA TYR A 419 -35.28 -5.22 -19.19
C TYR A 419 -35.71 -6.06 -20.40
N ASN A 420 -36.88 -5.77 -20.98
CA ASN A 420 -37.36 -6.42 -22.20
C ASN A 420 -36.48 -6.10 -23.42
N LYS A 421 -35.96 -4.87 -23.51
CA LYS A 421 -34.96 -4.49 -24.51
C LYS A 421 -33.67 -5.28 -24.35
N ILE A 422 -33.18 -5.47 -23.12
CA ILE A 422 -31.97 -6.26 -22.87
C ILE A 422 -32.18 -7.74 -23.25
N LYS A 423 -33.37 -8.30 -22.98
CA LYS A 423 -33.72 -9.69 -23.36
C LYS A 423 -33.79 -9.91 -24.87
N SER A 424 -34.06 -8.88 -25.67
CA SER A 424 -34.11 -9.01 -27.14
C SER A 424 -32.74 -8.96 -27.80
N ILE A 425 -31.70 -8.52 -27.08
CA ILE A 425 -30.31 -8.51 -27.56
C ILE A 425 -29.73 -9.92 -27.42
N PRO A 426 -29.09 -10.48 -28.48
CA PRO A 426 -28.38 -11.75 -28.36
C PRO A 426 -27.33 -11.72 -27.23
N PRO A 427 -27.27 -12.75 -26.38
CA PRO A 427 -26.36 -12.75 -25.24
C PRO A 427 -24.90 -12.77 -25.71
N ASP A 428 -24.13 -11.80 -25.22
CA ASP A 428 -22.68 -11.70 -25.38
C ASP A 428 -22.02 -11.53 -23.99
N ARG A 429 -20.69 -11.37 -23.97
CA ARG A 429 -19.93 -11.21 -22.72
C ARG A 429 -20.31 -10.00 -21.87
N TYR A 430 -21.05 -9.04 -22.42
CA TYR A 430 -21.49 -7.81 -21.75
C TYR A 430 -22.92 -7.91 -21.20
N GLN A 431 -23.57 -9.07 -21.35
CA GLN A 431 -24.94 -9.29 -20.91
C GLN A 431 -25.13 -8.96 -19.42
N SER A 432 -24.22 -9.43 -18.56
CA SER A 432 -24.28 -9.14 -17.12
C SER A 432 -24.13 -7.64 -16.83
N LEU A 433 -23.30 -6.92 -17.60
CA LEU A 433 -23.16 -5.46 -17.46
C LEU A 433 -24.44 -4.72 -17.89
N ARG A 434 -25.08 -5.14 -18.99
CA ARG A 434 -26.38 -4.57 -19.41
C ARG A 434 -27.44 -4.70 -18.34
N LEU A 435 -27.49 -5.86 -17.67
CA LEU A 435 -28.40 -6.10 -16.54
C LEU A 435 -28.11 -5.19 -15.34
N CYS A 436 -26.91 -4.63 -15.21
CA CYS A 436 -26.55 -3.69 -14.14
C CYS A 436 -26.93 -2.24 -14.49
N ILE A 437 -26.59 -1.77 -15.70
CA ILE A 437 -26.57 -0.33 -16.03
C ILE A 437 -27.28 0.04 -17.33
N GLY A 438 -27.93 -0.92 -17.99
CA GLY A 438 -28.65 -0.68 -19.24
C GLY A 438 -27.77 -0.69 -20.49
N GLU A 439 -28.40 -0.94 -21.64
CA GLU A 439 -27.70 -1.04 -22.93
C GLU A 439 -27.10 0.28 -23.40
N GLU A 440 -27.79 1.40 -23.15
CA GLU A 440 -27.33 2.69 -23.66
C GLU A 440 -26.02 3.13 -23.02
N LEU A 441 -25.85 2.89 -21.71
CA LEU A 441 -24.63 3.21 -21.00
C LEU A 441 -23.48 2.26 -21.39
N VAL A 442 -23.78 0.98 -21.63
CA VAL A 442 -22.81 0.02 -22.21
C VAL A 442 -22.28 0.50 -23.56
N GLN A 443 -23.14 1.00 -24.45
CA GLN A 443 -22.70 1.55 -25.73
C GLN A 443 -22.00 2.91 -25.60
N CYS A 444 -22.32 3.68 -24.57
CA CYS A 444 -21.55 4.89 -24.24
C CYS A 444 -20.12 4.53 -23.86
N LEU A 445 -19.92 3.56 -22.96
CA LEU A 445 -18.60 3.05 -22.56
C LEU A 445 -17.81 2.53 -23.76
N ALA A 446 -18.47 1.78 -24.65
CA ALA A 446 -17.86 1.23 -25.85
C ALA A 446 -17.25 2.30 -26.78
N ARG A 447 -17.84 3.49 -26.85
CA ARG A 447 -17.42 4.58 -27.76
C ARG A 447 -16.38 5.52 -27.18
N GLN A 448 -16.00 5.35 -25.91
CA GLN A 448 -15.07 6.27 -25.26
C GLN A 448 -13.68 6.25 -25.93
N ARG A 449 -13.03 7.41 -25.94
CA ARG A 449 -11.61 7.56 -26.31
C ARG A 449 -10.85 7.99 -25.06
N LEU A 450 -10.02 7.10 -24.53
CA LEU A 450 -9.36 7.29 -23.25
C LEU A 450 -7.85 7.45 -23.42
N PHE A 451 -7.25 8.30 -22.59
CA PHE A 451 -5.80 8.40 -22.45
C PHE A 451 -5.41 8.04 -21.02
N MET A 452 -4.70 6.92 -20.83
CA MET A 452 -4.24 6.45 -19.52
C MET A 452 -2.73 6.68 -19.37
N VAL A 453 -2.35 7.43 -18.34
CA VAL A 453 -0.95 7.70 -18.01
C VAL A 453 -0.51 6.81 -16.85
N GLY A 454 0.43 5.91 -17.13
CA GLY A 454 0.97 4.95 -16.17
C GLY A 454 0.29 3.57 -16.26
N CYS A 455 1.11 2.53 -16.39
CA CYS A 455 0.73 1.12 -16.47
C CYS A 455 1.26 0.33 -15.25
N GLY A 456 1.41 1.01 -14.10
CA GLY A 456 1.76 0.44 -12.82
C GLY A 456 0.59 -0.30 -12.14
N ALA A 457 0.56 -0.29 -10.81
CA ALA A 457 -0.43 -1.05 -10.03
C ALA A 457 -1.89 -0.67 -10.38
N ILE A 458 -2.22 0.63 -10.31
CA ILE A 458 -3.55 1.14 -10.67
C ILE A 458 -3.82 0.91 -12.16
N GLY A 459 -2.85 1.20 -13.03
CA GLY A 459 -3.01 1.02 -14.48
C GLY A 459 -3.36 -0.43 -14.88
N CYS A 460 -2.77 -1.43 -14.22
CA CYS A 460 -3.12 -2.84 -14.42
C CYS A 460 -4.58 -3.15 -14.03
N GLU A 461 -5.04 -2.64 -12.89
CA GLU A 461 -6.43 -2.83 -12.44
C GLU A 461 -7.44 -2.08 -13.31
N LEU A 462 -7.10 -0.87 -13.77
CA LEU A 462 -7.94 -0.11 -14.70
C LEU A 462 -8.04 -0.80 -16.06
N LEU A 463 -6.94 -1.31 -16.61
CA LEU A 463 -6.96 -2.05 -17.88
C LEU A 463 -7.77 -3.35 -17.79
N LYS A 464 -7.67 -4.08 -16.67
CA LYS A 464 -8.57 -5.21 -16.37
C LYS A 464 -10.04 -4.79 -16.44
N LEU A 465 -10.38 -3.69 -15.78
CA LEU A 465 -11.76 -3.17 -15.76
C LEU A 465 -12.21 -2.66 -17.13
N PHE A 466 -11.34 -2.00 -17.90
CA PHE A 466 -11.63 -1.60 -19.28
C PHE A 466 -11.93 -2.81 -20.17
N ALA A 467 -11.15 -3.90 -20.04
CA ALA A 467 -11.38 -5.14 -20.76
C ALA A 467 -12.71 -5.80 -20.40
N LEU A 468 -13.03 -5.91 -19.11
CA LEU A 468 -14.29 -6.49 -18.63
C LEU A 468 -15.51 -5.67 -19.07
N LEU A 469 -15.40 -4.35 -19.07
CA LEU A 469 -16.50 -3.44 -19.40
C LEU A 469 -16.58 -3.08 -20.89
N GLY A 470 -15.58 -3.47 -21.70
CA GLY A 470 -15.50 -3.15 -23.12
C GLY A 470 -15.33 -1.65 -23.39
N VAL A 471 -14.68 -0.93 -22.46
CA VAL A 471 -14.49 0.51 -22.59
C VAL A 471 -13.63 0.80 -23.81
N GLY A 472 -14.09 1.69 -24.70
CA GLY A 472 -13.36 2.08 -25.90
C GLY A 472 -13.21 0.99 -26.97
N ARG A 473 -13.93 -0.14 -26.90
CA ARG A 473 -13.92 -1.18 -27.97
C ARG A 473 -14.30 -0.65 -29.36
N ASN A 474 -15.23 0.32 -29.40
CA ASN A 474 -15.69 1.04 -30.59
C ASN A 474 -15.06 2.44 -30.70
N GLY A 475 -14.18 2.80 -29.76
CA GLY A 475 -13.38 4.01 -29.73
C GLY A 475 -11.90 3.64 -29.77
N GLU A 476 -11.16 4.06 -28.74
CA GLU A 476 -9.71 3.83 -28.63
C GLU A 476 -9.23 4.04 -27.18
N ILE A 477 -8.26 3.24 -26.74
CA ILE A 477 -7.52 3.47 -25.49
C ILE A 477 -6.06 3.74 -25.85
N THR A 478 -5.55 4.92 -25.53
CA THR A 478 -4.13 5.25 -25.61
C THR A 478 -3.50 5.11 -24.23
N ILE A 479 -2.40 4.37 -24.11
CA ILE A 479 -1.69 4.18 -22.84
C ILE A 479 -0.21 4.54 -22.98
N THR A 480 0.38 5.10 -21.91
CA THR A 480 1.81 5.40 -21.87
C THR A 480 2.42 5.03 -20.53
N ASP A 481 3.60 4.43 -20.56
CA ASP A 481 4.46 4.21 -19.40
C ASP A 481 5.91 4.06 -19.87
N HIS A 482 6.83 4.74 -19.20
CA HIS A 482 8.25 4.74 -19.53
C HIS A 482 9.03 3.68 -18.75
N ASP A 483 8.42 3.10 -17.72
CA ASP A 483 9.04 2.09 -16.88
C ASP A 483 9.05 0.71 -17.56
N HIS A 484 10.03 -0.09 -17.14
CA HIS A 484 10.09 -1.51 -17.45
C HIS A 484 9.62 -2.33 -16.24
N ILE A 485 9.25 -3.58 -16.49
CA ILE A 485 8.74 -4.48 -15.47
C ILE A 485 9.88 -5.00 -14.60
N GLU A 486 9.78 -4.77 -13.28
CA GLU A 486 10.71 -5.27 -12.27
C GLU A 486 10.10 -6.39 -11.43
N LYS A 487 10.93 -7.20 -10.75
CA LYS A 487 10.44 -8.28 -9.86
C LYS A 487 9.55 -7.76 -8.72
N SER A 488 9.86 -6.58 -8.19
CA SER A 488 9.08 -5.91 -7.14
C SER A 488 7.67 -5.50 -7.57
N ASN A 489 7.40 -5.48 -8.89
CA ASN A 489 6.12 -5.08 -9.46
C ASN A 489 5.10 -6.23 -9.40
N LEU A 490 5.56 -7.48 -9.54
CA LEU A 490 4.72 -8.67 -9.71
C LEU A 490 3.74 -8.90 -8.54
N ASN A 491 4.09 -8.48 -7.32
CA ASN A 491 3.22 -8.60 -6.14
C ASN A 491 1.94 -7.73 -6.20
N ARG A 492 1.84 -6.75 -7.10
CA ARG A 492 0.65 -5.88 -7.22
C ARG A 492 0.28 -5.46 -8.65
N GLN A 493 1.04 -5.88 -9.64
CA GLN A 493 0.81 -5.61 -11.06
C GLN A 493 0.55 -6.95 -11.76
N PHE A 494 -0.63 -7.50 -11.50
CA PHE A 494 -0.95 -8.90 -11.79
C PHE A 494 -1.03 -9.24 -13.29
N LEU A 495 -1.06 -8.23 -14.16
CA LEU A 495 -0.94 -8.40 -15.62
C LEU A 495 0.47 -8.83 -16.05
N PHE A 496 1.45 -8.73 -15.14
CA PHE A 496 2.85 -9.07 -15.40
C PHE A 496 3.22 -10.40 -14.74
N HIS A 497 4.03 -11.18 -15.44
CA HIS A 497 4.56 -12.46 -14.98
C HIS A 497 6.09 -12.46 -15.09
N LYS A 498 6.73 -13.47 -14.50
CA LYS A 498 8.21 -13.58 -14.48
C LYS A 498 8.85 -13.54 -15.87
N GLN A 499 8.17 -14.05 -16.88
CA GLN A 499 8.64 -14.01 -18.27
C GLN A 499 8.66 -12.59 -18.88
N HIS A 500 7.94 -11.64 -18.27
CA HIS A 500 7.84 -10.26 -18.74
C HIS A 500 8.89 -9.32 -18.12
N LEU A 501 9.80 -9.82 -17.26
CA LEU A 501 10.82 -8.98 -16.61
C LEU A 501 11.69 -8.24 -17.63
N ASN A 502 11.94 -6.96 -17.35
CA ASN A 502 12.67 -6.02 -18.21
C ASN A 502 11.98 -5.67 -19.54
N GLN A 503 10.72 -6.07 -19.75
CA GLN A 503 9.93 -5.59 -20.88
C GLN A 503 9.21 -4.27 -20.51
N PRO A 504 8.85 -3.42 -21.49
CA PRO A 504 8.11 -2.18 -21.22
C PRO A 504 6.73 -2.46 -20.63
N LYS A 505 6.35 -1.74 -19.56
CA LYS A 505 5.07 -1.95 -18.87
C LYS A 505 3.88 -1.72 -19.78
N SER A 506 3.87 -0.63 -20.54
CA SER A 506 2.74 -0.25 -21.40
C SER A 506 2.45 -1.31 -22.46
N THR A 507 3.48 -1.81 -23.15
CA THR A 507 3.32 -2.84 -24.19
C THR A 507 2.76 -4.14 -23.62
N VAL A 508 3.31 -4.64 -22.51
CA VAL A 508 2.84 -5.90 -21.90
C VAL A 508 1.44 -5.73 -21.32
N ALA A 509 1.13 -4.59 -20.68
CA ALA A 509 -0.18 -4.34 -20.11
C ALA A 509 -1.28 -4.27 -21.19
N ALA A 510 -0.99 -3.65 -22.34
CA ALA A 510 -1.89 -3.67 -23.49
C ALA A 510 -2.17 -5.09 -23.97
N GLN A 511 -1.12 -5.91 -24.14
CA GLN A 511 -1.28 -7.30 -24.59
C GLN A 511 -2.11 -8.12 -23.59
N SER A 512 -1.82 -8.03 -22.29
CA SER A 512 -2.60 -8.75 -21.27
C SER A 512 -4.07 -8.34 -21.26
N ALA A 513 -4.40 -7.06 -21.53
CA ALA A 513 -5.77 -6.61 -21.66
C ALA A 513 -6.46 -7.16 -22.92
N LEU A 514 -5.75 -7.24 -24.05
CA LEU A 514 -6.24 -7.85 -25.28
C LEU A 514 -6.47 -9.37 -25.13
N ASP A 515 -5.64 -10.05 -24.33
CA ASP A 515 -5.82 -11.47 -24.02
C ASP A 515 -7.09 -11.73 -23.19
N MET A 516 -7.51 -10.76 -22.36
CA MET A 516 -8.79 -10.79 -21.65
C MET A 516 -9.97 -10.44 -22.56
N ASN A 517 -9.77 -9.45 -23.44
CA ASN A 517 -10.77 -8.99 -24.38
C ASN A 517 -10.15 -8.45 -25.69
N ASN A 518 -10.24 -9.25 -26.74
CA ASN A 518 -9.69 -8.93 -28.06
C ASN A 518 -10.54 -7.93 -28.86
N GLU A 519 -11.73 -7.54 -28.37
CA GLU A 519 -12.53 -6.46 -28.98
C GLU A 519 -11.97 -5.06 -28.68
N LEU A 520 -11.05 -4.94 -27.70
CA LEU A 520 -10.46 -3.65 -27.36
C LEU A 520 -9.51 -3.14 -28.45
N LYS A 521 -9.37 -1.81 -28.52
CA LYS A 521 -8.38 -1.12 -29.35
C LYS A 521 -7.44 -0.33 -28.45
N ILE A 522 -6.21 -0.81 -28.32
CA ILE A 522 -5.21 -0.22 -27.42
C ILE A 522 -3.97 0.19 -28.21
N GLU A 523 -3.59 1.46 -28.13
CA GLU A 523 -2.28 1.96 -28.56
C GLU A 523 -1.37 2.18 -27.35
N SER A 524 -0.15 1.62 -27.37
CA SER A 524 0.80 1.74 -26.26
C SER A 524 2.06 2.50 -26.65
N TYR A 525 2.50 3.41 -25.78
CA TYR A 525 3.68 4.27 -25.95
C TYR A 525 4.69 4.09 -24.81
N THR A 526 5.98 4.27 -25.12
CA THR A 526 7.13 4.17 -24.20
C THR A 526 7.98 5.45 -24.23
N LEU A 527 7.33 6.62 -24.31
CA LEU A 527 8.01 7.89 -24.55
C LEU A 527 9.07 8.16 -23.48
N LYS A 528 10.30 8.37 -23.95
CA LYS A 528 11.44 8.85 -23.17
C LYS A 528 12.03 10.03 -23.94
N ASP A 529 11.58 11.25 -23.64
CA ASP A 529 12.25 12.43 -24.20
C ASP A 529 13.64 12.55 -23.59
N VAL A 530 14.62 12.27 -24.43
CA VAL A 530 16.05 12.38 -24.17
C VAL A 530 16.40 13.86 -24.14
N MET A 531 16.59 14.43 -22.95
CA MET A 531 17.40 15.65 -22.82
C MET A 531 18.81 15.35 -23.32
N SER A 532 19.17 15.92 -24.48
CA SER A 532 20.47 15.76 -25.11
C SER A 532 21.59 16.19 -24.17
N GLN A 533 22.61 15.34 -24.00
CA GLN A 533 23.85 15.74 -23.33
C GLN A 533 24.58 16.75 -24.22
N THR A 534 24.53 18.03 -23.85
CA THR A 534 25.36 19.06 -24.48
C THR A 534 26.82 18.78 -24.12
N ASN A 535 27.66 18.64 -25.14
CA ASN A 535 29.08 18.35 -24.98
C ASN A 535 29.80 19.56 -24.37
N ILE A 536 30.21 19.45 -23.09
CA ILE A 536 30.95 20.49 -22.35
C ILE A 536 32.19 20.96 -23.14
N TRP A 537 32.81 20.07 -23.93
CA TRP A 537 33.94 20.40 -24.79
C TRP A 537 33.66 21.47 -25.84
N ASN A 538 32.44 21.52 -26.38
CA ASN A 538 32.05 22.55 -27.36
C ASN A 538 31.92 23.92 -26.69
N ARG A 539 31.48 23.96 -25.44
CA ARG A 539 31.31 25.19 -24.65
C ARG A 539 32.66 25.79 -24.25
N ILE A 540 33.62 24.95 -23.84
CA ILE A 540 35.01 25.36 -23.54
C ILE A 540 35.68 25.94 -24.79
N ASN A 541 35.60 25.24 -25.92
CA ASN A 541 36.23 25.69 -27.17
C ASN A 541 35.61 27.00 -27.72
N ASN A 542 34.37 27.32 -27.32
CA ASN A 542 33.68 28.56 -27.66
C ASN A 542 33.95 29.71 -26.66
N GLY A 543 34.84 29.52 -25.68
CA GLY A 543 35.23 30.56 -24.72
C GLY A 543 34.19 30.83 -23.62
N GLU A 544 33.26 29.91 -23.38
CA GLU A 544 32.30 30.04 -22.28
C GLU A 544 32.97 29.80 -20.92
N THR A 545 32.69 30.67 -19.95
CA THR A 545 33.09 30.49 -18.55
C THR A 545 32.36 29.28 -17.95
N ILE A 546 33.10 28.32 -17.39
CA ILE A 546 32.55 27.14 -16.73
C ILE A 546 32.72 27.28 -15.22
N ASP A 547 31.63 27.56 -14.51
CA ASP A 547 31.61 27.72 -13.05
C ASP A 547 32.09 26.48 -12.26
N ASP A 548 32.14 25.32 -12.91
CA ASP A 548 32.52 24.03 -12.31
C ASP A 548 34.01 23.68 -12.39
N LEU A 549 34.88 24.52 -12.97
CA LEU A 549 36.31 24.21 -13.14
C LEU A 549 37.00 23.76 -11.82
N PRO A 550 36.81 24.42 -10.64
CA PRO A 550 37.43 23.97 -9.39
C PRO A 550 36.93 22.60 -8.94
N LYS A 551 35.68 22.24 -9.26
CA LYS A 551 35.12 20.91 -9.00
C LYS A 551 35.77 19.87 -9.91
N ILE A 552 36.00 20.21 -11.19
CA ILE A 552 36.71 19.36 -12.15
C ILE A 552 38.14 19.11 -11.69
N TYR A 553 38.93 20.14 -11.36
CA TYR A 553 40.30 19.96 -10.85
C TYR A 553 40.33 19.06 -9.60
N LYS A 554 39.46 19.32 -8.62
CA LYS A 554 39.36 18.52 -7.39
C LYS A 554 38.98 17.06 -7.64
N PHE A 555 38.15 16.80 -8.65
CA PHE A 555 37.79 15.46 -9.10
C PHE A 555 39.00 14.78 -9.78
N MET A 556 39.66 15.46 -10.72
CA MET A 556 40.81 14.93 -11.47
C MET A 556 42.04 14.70 -10.60
N LYS A 557 42.26 15.53 -9.57
CA LYS A 557 43.31 15.36 -8.55
C LYS A 557 43.17 14.04 -7.79
N ARG A 558 41.95 13.50 -7.69
CA ARG A 558 41.63 12.25 -6.98
C ARG A 558 41.27 11.10 -7.92
N LYS A 559 41.57 11.24 -9.22
CA LYS A 559 41.29 10.22 -10.23
C LYS A 559 41.97 8.90 -9.85
N CYS A 560 41.18 7.84 -9.69
CA CYS A 560 41.66 6.48 -9.49
C CYS A 560 42.14 5.89 -10.83
N MET A 561 43.21 5.09 -10.79
CA MET A 561 43.75 4.41 -11.99
C MET A 561 43.61 2.89 -11.93
N ASN A 562 43.33 2.33 -10.75
CA ASN A 562 43.16 0.91 -10.51
C ASN A 562 42.34 0.67 -9.23
N TRP A 563 41.98 -0.59 -8.96
CA TRP A 563 41.20 -1.01 -7.80
C TRP A 563 41.82 -0.58 -6.46
N ASN A 564 43.16 -0.69 -6.33
CA ASN A 564 43.86 -0.26 -5.12
C ASN A 564 43.69 1.25 -4.85
N ASN A 565 43.73 2.09 -5.90
CA ASN A 565 43.44 3.52 -5.75
C ASN A 565 42.00 3.79 -5.31
N CYS A 566 41.03 2.97 -5.73
CA CYS A 566 39.64 3.08 -5.28
C CYS A 566 39.52 2.73 -3.79
N LEU A 567 40.18 1.66 -3.33
CA LEU A 567 40.24 1.27 -1.91
C LEU A 567 40.89 2.35 -1.05
N ASN A 568 42.05 2.88 -1.47
CA ASN A 568 42.75 3.95 -0.75
C ASN A 568 41.87 5.20 -0.62
N LEU A 569 41.25 5.63 -1.72
CA LEU A 569 40.37 6.81 -1.72
C LEU A 569 39.15 6.60 -0.81
N ALA A 570 38.57 5.40 -0.79
CA ALA A 570 37.46 5.04 0.10
C ALA A 570 37.89 5.03 1.58
N ARG A 571 39.06 4.48 1.89
CA ARG A 571 39.65 4.51 3.24
C ARG A 571 39.91 5.94 3.71
N GLU A 572 40.43 6.82 2.86
CA GLU A 572 40.57 8.26 3.18
C GLU A 572 39.21 8.94 3.43
N LYS A 573 38.15 8.54 2.70
CA LYS A 573 36.79 9.05 2.95
C LYS A 573 36.27 8.64 4.32
N PHE A 574 36.60 7.44 4.78
CA PHE A 574 36.22 6.97 6.10
C PHE A 574 36.74 7.92 7.18
N ASP A 575 38.06 8.19 7.25
CA ASP A 575 38.60 9.09 8.28
C ASP A 575 38.04 10.48 8.12
N LYS A 576 37.95 10.97 6.88
CA LYS A 576 37.42 12.30 6.61
C LYS A 576 36.04 12.47 7.23
N TYR A 577 35.13 11.53 7.00
CA TYR A 577 33.71 11.72 7.34
C TYR A 577 33.32 11.26 8.74
N PHE A 578 33.97 10.23 9.27
CA PHE A 578 33.59 9.61 10.54
C PHE A 578 34.58 9.87 11.68
N SER A 579 35.76 10.41 11.36
CA SER A 579 36.81 10.69 12.35
C SER A 579 37.16 12.19 12.38
N ASN A 580 37.72 12.72 11.30
CA ASN A 580 38.21 14.09 11.19
C ASN A 580 37.09 15.13 11.32
N LYS A 581 35.93 14.90 10.73
CA LYS A 581 34.77 15.80 10.90
C LYS A 581 34.26 15.85 12.34
N ALA A 582 34.30 14.74 13.08
CA ALA A 582 33.93 14.72 14.49
C ALA A 582 34.97 15.50 15.32
N ARG A 583 36.26 15.30 15.05
CA ARG A 583 37.35 16.07 15.69
C ARG A 583 37.28 17.56 15.37
N ASP A 584 37.00 17.94 14.12
CA ASP A 584 36.78 19.34 13.73
C ASP A 584 35.64 19.98 14.54
N LEU A 585 34.55 19.23 14.77
CA LEU A 585 33.39 19.72 15.52
C LEU A 585 33.69 19.85 17.01
N LEU A 586 34.33 18.85 17.61
CA LEU A 586 34.74 18.85 19.03
C LEU A 586 35.83 19.88 19.33
N HIS A 587 36.72 20.14 18.38
CA HIS A 587 37.74 21.19 18.53
C HIS A 587 37.10 22.58 18.62
N LYS A 588 36.02 22.81 17.86
CA LYS A 588 35.28 24.08 17.91
C LYS A 588 34.31 24.15 19.09
N PHE A 589 33.62 23.05 19.39
CA PHE A 589 32.64 22.95 20.46
C PHE A 589 33.03 21.75 21.36
N PRO A 590 33.89 21.97 22.37
CA PRO A 590 34.31 20.92 23.29
C PRO A 590 33.14 20.14 23.89
N ALA A 591 33.35 18.86 24.23
CA ALA A 591 32.27 17.99 24.70
C ALA A 591 31.66 18.47 26.03
N ASP A 592 32.45 19.15 26.85
CA ASP A 592 32.13 19.75 28.14
C ASP A 592 31.70 21.23 28.02
N MET A 593 31.54 21.76 26.81
CA MET A 593 31.15 23.15 26.58
C MET A 593 29.78 23.44 27.20
N VAL A 594 29.72 24.52 27.99
CA VAL A 594 28.50 25.09 28.57
C VAL A 594 28.31 26.53 28.09
N ASP A 595 27.07 27.02 28.10
CA ASP A 595 26.77 28.43 27.87
C ASP A 595 26.99 29.29 29.14
N ASP A 596 26.77 30.60 29.02
CA ASP A 596 26.93 31.56 30.13
C ASP A 596 26.03 31.27 31.33
N LYS A 597 25.01 30.42 31.18
CA LYS A 597 24.08 29.99 32.23
C LYS A 597 24.42 28.60 32.79
N GLY A 598 25.55 28.00 32.39
CA GLY A 598 25.98 26.67 32.81
C GLY A 598 25.23 25.53 32.12
N ILE A 599 24.46 25.79 31.07
CA ILE A 599 23.70 24.77 30.35
C ILE A 599 24.63 24.12 29.30
N PRO A 600 24.72 22.78 29.24
CA PRO A 600 25.53 22.10 28.23
C PRO A 600 25.14 22.48 26.80
N TYR A 601 26.13 22.79 25.96
CA TYR A 601 25.96 23.02 24.53
C TYR A 601 25.40 21.75 23.83
N TRP A 602 25.94 20.60 24.23
CA TRP A 602 25.50 19.27 23.78
C TRP A 602 24.36 18.74 24.65
N LYS A 603 23.18 19.31 24.45
CA LYS A 603 21.91 18.79 25.01
C LYS A 603 20.96 18.40 23.89
N LEU A 604 20.13 17.38 24.12
CA LEU A 604 19.15 16.91 23.13
C LEU A 604 18.34 18.10 22.57
N PRO A 605 18.12 18.14 21.25
CA PRO A 605 18.42 17.11 20.24
C PRO A 605 19.89 17.06 19.75
N LYS A 606 20.79 17.92 20.25
CA LYS A 606 22.20 17.95 19.86
C LYS A 606 23.03 16.93 20.64
N ARG A 607 23.61 15.95 19.95
CA ARG A 607 24.52 14.94 20.52
C ARG A 607 25.98 15.27 20.16
N ALA A 608 26.87 15.22 21.14
CA ALA A 608 28.31 15.33 20.90
C ALA A 608 28.78 14.13 20.07
N PRO A 609 29.51 14.33 18.96
CA PRO A 609 30.00 13.21 18.17
C PRO A 609 31.19 12.52 18.85
N THR A 610 31.36 11.23 18.61
CA THR A 610 32.55 10.45 18.94
C THR A 610 33.31 10.12 17.66
N PRO A 611 34.58 10.57 17.49
CA PRO A 611 35.40 10.19 16.35
C PRO A 611 35.55 8.67 16.26
N ILE A 612 35.29 8.11 15.08
CA ILE A 612 35.44 6.68 14.83
C ILE A 612 36.87 6.39 14.38
N GLU A 613 37.57 5.54 15.12
CA GLU A 613 38.83 4.96 14.68
C GLU A 613 38.57 3.78 13.75
N PHE A 614 39.30 3.73 12.64
CA PHE A 614 39.12 2.64 11.68
C PHE A 614 39.66 1.33 12.25
N ASP A 615 38.89 0.28 12.05
CA ASP A 615 39.23 -1.10 12.43
C ASP A 615 38.86 -2.00 11.26
N ILE A 616 39.85 -2.69 10.71
CA ILE A 616 39.67 -3.57 9.54
C ILE A 616 38.85 -4.82 9.88
N ASN A 617 38.79 -5.21 11.15
CA ASN A 617 38.03 -6.37 11.62
C ASN A 617 36.58 -6.02 11.93
N ASN A 618 36.24 -4.73 12.00
CA ASN A 618 34.87 -4.29 12.10
C ASN A 618 34.19 -4.38 10.73
N ASN A 619 33.18 -5.26 10.61
CA ASN A 619 32.45 -5.49 9.36
C ASN A 619 31.83 -4.21 8.79
N LEU A 620 31.30 -3.31 9.63
CA LEU A 620 30.71 -2.05 9.16
C LEU A 620 31.77 -1.14 8.51
N HIS A 621 32.96 -1.09 9.10
CA HIS A 621 34.07 -0.28 8.62
C HIS A 621 34.60 -0.81 7.28
N TYR A 622 34.86 -2.12 7.21
CA TYR A 622 35.29 -2.79 6.00
C TYR A 622 34.26 -2.65 4.87
N ASN A 623 32.97 -2.89 5.16
CA ASN A 623 31.92 -2.83 4.16
C ASN A 623 31.70 -1.41 3.61
N PHE A 624 31.89 -0.37 4.42
CA PHE A 624 31.91 1.02 3.93
C PHE A 624 33.03 1.22 2.90
N VAL A 625 34.26 0.82 3.22
CA VAL A 625 35.41 0.99 2.32
C VAL A 625 35.19 0.22 1.02
N LEU A 626 34.73 -1.03 1.11
CA LEU A 626 34.49 -1.88 -0.05
C LEU A 626 33.38 -1.34 -0.96
N SER A 627 32.22 -1.00 -0.40
CA SER A 627 31.08 -0.46 -1.17
C SER A 627 31.41 0.90 -1.78
N CYS A 628 32.09 1.78 -1.05
CA CYS A 628 32.54 3.08 -1.57
C CYS A 628 33.57 2.92 -2.69
N ALA A 629 34.52 1.98 -2.56
CA ALA A 629 35.51 1.70 -3.60
C ALA A 629 34.87 1.18 -4.90
N LYS A 630 33.83 0.32 -4.79
CA LYS A 630 33.05 -0.13 -5.97
C LYS A 630 32.41 1.04 -6.72
N LEU A 631 31.80 1.97 -6.00
CA LEU A 631 31.22 3.17 -6.62
C LEU A 631 32.30 4.02 -7.30
N PHE A 632 33.48 4.18 -6.70
CA PHE A 632 34.60 4.84 -7.38
C PHE A 632 35.07 4.09 -8.62
N ALA A 633 35.11 2.76 -8.60
CA ALA A 633 35.48 1.97 -9.78
C ALA A 633 34.50 2.22 -10.93
N VAL A 634 33.18 2.29 -10.66
CA VAL A 634 32.18 2.63 -11.67
C VAL A 634 32.36 4.07 -12.17
N ILE A 635 32.49 5.05 -11.26
CA ILE A 635 32.66 6.47 -11.61
C ILE A 635 33.88 6.69 -12.50
N TYR A 636 35.01 6.04 -12.18
CA TYR A 636 36.28 6.17 -12.91
C TYR A 636 36.45 5.14 -14.03
N ASN A 637 35.41 4.33 -14.32
CA ASN A 637 35.42 3.26 -15.32
C ASN A 637 36.62 2.29 -15.18
N ILE A 638 36.93 1.89 -13.95
CA ILE A 638 37.97 0.93 -13.61
C ILE A 638 37.40 -0.49 -13.73
N PRO A 639 37.98 -1.37 -14.57
CA PRO A 639 37.53 -2.75 -14.67
C PRO A 639 37.89 -3.49 -13.38
N VAL A 640 36.88 -4.03 -12.70
CA VAL A 640 37.04 -4.86 -11.50
C VAL A 640 36.23 -6.12 -11.69
N ASN A 641 36.85 -7.29 -11.54
CA ASN A 641 36.15 -8.57 -11.66
C ASN A 641 35.60 -9.03 -10.29
N LYS A 642 34.69 -10.02 -10.31
CA LYS A 642 34.05 -10.54 -9.09
C LYS A 642 35.05 -11.17 -8.11
N GLU A 643 36.10 -11.82 -8.62
CA GLU A 643 37.15 -12.43 -7.80
C GLU A 643 37.91 -11.37 -6.99
N GLN A 644 38.32 -10.27 -7.62
CA GLN A 644 38.98 -9.15 -6.96
C GLN A 644 38.10 -8.52 -5.87
N ILE A 645 36.79 -8.43 -6.10
CA ILE A 645 35.83 -7.90 -5.12
C ILE A 645 35.67 -8.86 -3.93
N ASN A 646 35.64 -10.16 -4.19
CA ASN A 646 35.35 -11.19 -3.20
C ASN A 646 36.58 -11.69 -2.45
N ASP A 647 37.79 -11.30 -2.88
CA ASP A 647 39.05 -11.61 -2.19
C ASP A 647 39.22 -10.72 -0.95
N ILE A 648 38.56 -11.13 0.14
CA ILE A 648 38.49 -10.39 1.41
C ILE A 648 39.89 -10.14 1.98
N GLU A 649 40.74 -11.17 2.04
CA GLU A 649 42.05 -11.07 2.69
C GLU A 649 43.00 -10.14 1.92
N LYS A 650 43.00 -10.23 0.58
CA LYS A 650 43.78 -9.31 -0.24
C LYS A 650 43.26 -7.87 -0.11
N ASN A 651 41.95 -7.67 -0.14
CA ASN A 651 41.36 -6.34 0.02
C ASN A 651 41.68 -5.75 1.39
N LYS A 652 41.58 -6.53 2.48
CA LYS A 652 41.98 -6.09 3.82
C LYS A 652 43.44 -5.66 3.88
N HIS A 653 44.34 -6.48 3.32
CA HIS A 653 45.76 -6.17 3.26
C HIS A 653 46.05 -4.87 2.50
N LEU A 654 45.42 -4.66 1.33
CA LEU A 654 45.56 -3.43 0.56
C LEU A 654 45.04 -2.20 1.32
N ILE A 655 43.90 -2.31 1.99
CA ILE A 655 43.31 -1.23 2.78
C ILE A 655 44.26 -0.82 3.93
N LEU A 656 44.86 -1.79 4.63
CA LEU A 656 45.81 -1.53 5.72
C LEU A 656 47.08 -0.81 5.27
N GLN A 657 47.47 -0.94 4.01
CA GLN A 657 48.61 -0.22 3.43
C GLN A 657 48.31 1.23 3.06
N THR A 658 47.05 1.68 3.17
CA THR A 658 46.66 3.05 2.86
C THR A 658 47.31 4.02 3.84
N LYS A 659 48.09 4.98 3.33
CA LYS A 659 48.61 6.09 4.13
C LYS A 659 47.51 7.12 4.35
N VAL A 660 47.02 7.21 5.59
CA VAL A 660 46.05 8.21 6.01
C VAL A 660 46.77 9.35 6.72
N GLU A 661 46.52 10.60 6.31
CA GLU A 661 47.06 11.77 6.99
C GLU A 661 46.47 11.91 8.40
N SER A 662 47.33 12.18 9.39
CA SER A 662 46.91 12.50 10.75
C SER A 662 46.05 13.76 10.77
N TRP A 663 44.98 13.76 11.59
CA TRP A 663 44.17 14.96 11.79
C TRP A 663 44.99 16.11 12.39
N GLN A 664 44.72 17.32 11.92
CA GLN A 664 45.30 18.56 12.42
C GLN A 664 44.18 19.61 12.53
N PRO A 665 44.13 20.41 13.60
CA PRO A 665 43.07 21.40 13.79
C PRO A 665 43.10 22.44 12.68
N ARG A 666 41.93 22.74 12.09
CA ARG A 666 41.77 23.76 11.05
C ARG A 666 40.76 24.79 11.51
N ASN A 667 41.11 26.08 11.38
CA ASN A 667 40.21 27.21 11.67
C ASN A 667 39.15 27.36 10.57
N LYS A 668 38.22 26.41 10.47
CA LYS A 668 37.07 26.49 9.56
C LYS A 668 35.85 27.06 10.28
N ILE A 669 35.14 27.96 9.60
CA ILE A 669 33.87 28.50 10.08
C ILE A 669 32.80 27.39 9.98
N ILE A 670 32.47 26.77 11.11
CA ILE A 670 31.32 25.85 11.22
C ILE A 670 30.08 26.65 11.62
N ILE A 671 29.05 26.63 10.79
CA ILE A 671 27.77 27.29 11.04
C ILE A 671 26.80 26.25 11.55
N THR A 672 26.24 26.48 12.74
CA THR A 672 25.35 25.54 13.44
C THR A 672 23.90 26.00 13.47
N ASP A 673 23.63 27.23 13.05
CA ASP A 673 22.29 27.81 12.98
C ASP A 673 21.79 27.78 11.52
N PRO A 674 20.67 27.08 11.22
CA PRO A 674 20.10 27.02 9.88
C PRO A 674 19.47 28.35 9.40
N THR A 675 19.19 29.30 10.30
CA THR A 675 18.64 30.63 9.98
C THR A 675 19.73 31.64 9.60
N VAL A 676 20.97 31.39 10.01
CA VAL A 676 22.12 32.14 9.52
C VAL A 676 22.34 31.72 8.07
N ALA A 677 22.05 32.64 7.15
CA ALA A 677 22.40 32.48 5.74
C ALA A 677 23.85 31.98 5.68
N LYS A 678 24.08 30.82 5.04
CA LYS A 678 25.46 30.43 4.70
C LYS A 678 26.07 31.70 4.11
N PRO A 679 27.21 32.20 4.62
CA PRO A 679 27.88 33.30 3.98
C PRO A 679 27.96 32.86 2.52
N THR A 680 27.35 33.65 1.63
CA THR A 680 27.67 33.55 0.22
C THR A 680 29.17 33.64 0.22
N SER A 681 29.83 32.50 0.03
CA SER A 681 31.27 32.47 -0.13
C SER A 681 31.49 33.09 -1.50
N THR A 682 31.39 34.42 -1.56
CA THR A 682 31.95 35.30 -2.58
C THR A 682 33.46 35.45 -2.34
N LYS A 683 34.09 34.38 -1.86
CA LYS A 683 35.43 34.00 -2.25
C LYS A 683 35.28 32.63 -2.89
N HIS A 684 35.36 32.58 -4.22
CA HIS A 684 35.67 31.35 -4.92
C HIS A 684 36.82 30.68 -4.16
N GLU A 685 36.62 29.47 -3.63
CA GLU A 685 37.72 28.62 -3.21
C GLU A 685 38.58 28.35 -4.46
N GLY A 686 39.55 29.24 -4.70
CA GLY A 686 40.61 29.16 -5.70
C GLY A 686 40.17 29.45 -7.12
N ASP A 687 40.60 30.60 -7.66
CA ASP A 687 41.05 30.59 -9.06
C ASP A 687 42.09 29.46 -9.17
N ILE A 688 41.79 28.47 -10.00
CA ILE A 688 42.70 27.36 -10.27
C ILE A 688 43.88 27.99 -10.99
N SER A 689 45.11 27.76 -10.50
CA SER A 689 46.27 28.30 -11.22
C SER A 689 46.37 27.67 -12.62
N ALA A 690 47.03 28.35 -13.55
CA ALA A 690 47.26 27.80 -14.89
C ALA A 690 47.93 26.42 -14.84
N ASP A 691 48.80 26.18 -13.85
CA ASP A 691 49.46 24.90 -13.64
C ASP A 691 48.51 23.82 -13.10
N GLU A 692 47.62 24.17 -12.17
CA GLU A 692 46.60 23.26 -11.65
C GLU A 692 45.58 22.87 -12.72
N TRP A 693 45.26 23.80 -13.63
CA TRP A 693 44.41 23.51 -14.78
C TRP A 693 45.11 22.61 -15.80
N LYS A 694 46.36 22.92 -16.14
CA LYS A 694 47.18 22.08 -17.04
C LYS A 694 47.32 20.65 -16.49
N PHE A 695 47.49 20.51 -15.18
CA PHE A 695 47.50 19.21 -14.50
C PHE A 695 46.15 18.46 -14.63
N ALA A 696 45.01 19.15 -14.47
CA ALA A 696 43.71 18.53 -14.67
C ALA A 696 43.49 18.11 -16.13
N GLU A 697 43.84 18.99 -17.07
CA GLU A 697 43.71 18.79 -18.52
C GLU A 697 44.51 17.58 -19.02
N GLU A 698 45.74 17.39 -18.56
CA GLU A 698 46.52 16.20 -18.91
C GLU A 698 45.84 14.90 -18.44
N ARG A 699 45.14 14.94 -17.30
CA ARG A 699 44.44 13.76 -16.75
C ARG A 699 43.07 13.52 -17.40
N THR A 700 42.48 14.50 -18.09
CA THR A 700 41.20 14.33 -18.80
C THR A 700 41.37 13.69 -20.18
N LYS A 701 42.58 13.70 -20.76
CA LYS A 701 42.87 13.00 -22.01
C LYS A 701 42.51 11.51 -21.90
N ASN A 702 41.62 11.04 -22.79
CA ASN A 702 41.09 9.67 -22.84
C ASN A 702 40.34 9.20 -21.58
N PHE A 703 39.90 10.12 -20.72
CA PHE A 703 39.17 9.78 -19.51
C PHE A 703 37.66 9.70 -19.77
N LYS A 704 37.06 8.56 -19.45
CA LYS A 704 35.61 8.38 -19.42
C LYS A 704 35.18 8.21 -17.97
N ALA A 705 34.34 9.12 -17.49
CA ALA A 705 33.61 8.96 -16.25
C ALA A 705 32.12 8.90 -16.55
N ALA A 706 31.40 8.11 -15.78
CA ALA A 706 29.95 8.06 -15.84
C ALA A 706 29.37 8.50 -14.49
N PRO A 707 28.39 9.43 -14.46
CA PRO A 707 27.61 9.61 -13.25
C PRO A 707 26.88 8.29 -12.95
N ILE A 708 26.79 7.96 -11.67
CA ILE A 708 25.96 6.82 -11.22
C ILE A 708 24.56 7.38 -10.93
N PRO A 709 23.55 7.08 -11.75
CA PRO A 709 22.17 7.36 -11.36
C PRO A 709 21.83 6.46 -10.17
N PHE A 710 21.17 7.04 -9.17
CA PHE A 710 20.76 6.27 -8.00
C PHE A 710 19.72 5.21 -8.41
N GLU A 711 20.00 3.95 -8.09
CA GLU A 711 19.07 2.84 -8.24
C GLU A 711 18.89 2.14 -6.89
N LYS A 712 17.65 2.14 -6.39
CA LYS A 712 17.29 1.58 -5.08
C LYS A 712 17.37 0.06 -5.04
N ASP A 713 17.30 -0.59 -6.20
CA ASP A 713 17.36 -2.04 -6.36
C ASP A 713 18.76 -2.55 -6.70
N ASP A 714 19.75 -1.66 -6.81
CA ASP A 714 21.18 -1.99 -6.85
C ASP A 714 21.71 -2.21 -5.42
N ASP A 715 22.06 -3.45 -5.11
CA ASP A 715 22.52 -3.82 -3.77
C ASP A 715 23.78 -3.07 -3.34
N PHE A 716 24.70 -2.73 -4.26
CA PHE A 716 25.95 -2.05 -3.92
C PHE A 716 25.73 -0.60 -3.53
N GLN A 717 24.78 0.08 -4.20
CA GLN A 717 24.44 1.46 -3.86
C GLN A 717 23.78 1.53 -2.48
N ILE A 718 22.86 0.61 -2.20
CA ILE A 718 22.22 0.51 -0.88
C ILE A 718 23.23 0.14 0.20
N ASP A 719 24.16 -0.80 -0.04
CA ASP A 719 25.19 -1.17 0.93
C ASP A 719 26.07 0.02 1.33
N PHE A 720 26.43 0.88 0.37
CA PHE A 720 27.14 2.12 0.67
C PHE A 720 26.31 3.07 1.53
N ILE A 721 25.03 3.28 1.19
CA ILE A 721 24.15 4.18 1.95
C ILE A 721 23.92 3.64 3.37
N THR A 722 23.72 2.32 3.51
CA THR A 722 23.54 1.63 4.79
C THR A 722 24.76 1.77 5.68
N THR A 723 25.94 1.42 5.15
CA THR A 723 27.19 1.49 5.93
C THR A 723 27.53 2.94 6.31
N ALA A 724 27.37 3.89 5.39
CA ALA A 724 27.61 5.30 5.67
C ALA A 724 26.63 5.89 6.70
N THR A 725 25.36 5.51 6.63
CA THR A 725 24.33 5.92 7.60
C THR A 725 24.62 5.38 8.99
N ASN A 726 24.90 4.08 9.10
CA ASN A 726 25.15 3.45 10.39
C ASN A 726 26.47 3.88 11.02
N LEU A 727 27.52 4.14 10.23
CA LEU A 727 28.73 4.78 10.75
C LEU A 727 28.44 6.17 11.33
N ARG A 728 27.62 6.96 10.64
CA ARG A 728 27.21 8.27 11.14
C ARG A 728 26.31 8.15 12.38
N ALA A 729 25.46 7.13 12.46
CA ALA A 729 24.65 6.84 13.64
C ALA A 729 25.54 6.54 14.85
N HIS A 730 26.50 5.61 14.73
CA HIS A 730 27.48 5.33 15.78
C HIS A 730 28.29 6.56 16.19
N MET A 731 28.68 7.40 15.22
CA MET A 731 29.41 8.63 15.49
C MET A 731 28.62 9.58 16.40
N TYR A 732 27.29 9.52 16.45
CA TYR A 732 26.46 10.34 17.34
C TYR A 732 25.80 9.53 18.47
N GLY A 733 26.23 8.29 18.71
CA GLY A 733 25.63 7.41 19.72
C GLY A 733 24.15 7.10 19.44
N LEU A 734 23.76 7.03 18.16
CA LEU A 734 22.43 6.62 17.72
C LEU A 734 22.42 5.12 17.41
N GLU A 735 21.27 4.49 17.63
CA GLU A 735 21.04 3.11 17.23
C GLU A 735 21.15 2.97 15.70
N PRO A 736 21.87 1.98 15.17
CA PRO A 736 21.94 1.73 13.75
C PRO A 736 20.57 1.30 13.22
N SER A 737 20.24 1.73 12.01
CA SER A 737 19.04 1.25 11.31
C SER A 737 19.40 0.07 10.42
N ASP A 738 18.48 -0.86 10.26
CA ASP A 738 18.70 -1.97 9.35
C ASP A 738 18.77 -1.50 7.89
N ARG A 739 19.33 -2.35 7.03
CA ARG A 739 19.48 -2.08 5.59
C ARG A 739 18.13 -1.81 4.91
N TYR A 740 17.07 -2.46 5.39
CA TYR A 740 15.75 -2.44 4.78
C TYR A 740 15.04 -1.09 4.99
N GLU A 741 15.09 -0.55 6.20
CA GLU A 741 14.57 0.78 6.52
C GLU A 741 15.39 1.88 5.83
N ILE A 742 16.71 1.72 5.77
CA ILE A 742 17.57 2.66 5.03
C ILE A 742 17.24 2.65 3.53
N LYS A 743 17.02 1.46 2.93
CA LYS A 743 16.56 1.35 1.53
C LYS A 743 15.20 2.02 1.33
N ARG A 744 14.28 1.92 2.30
CA ARG A 744 12.96 2.59 2.25
C ARG A 744 13.11 4.10 2.12
N ILE A 745 13.89 4.68 3.02
CA ILE A 745 14.07 6.13 3.15
C ILE A 745 14.87 6.67 1.96
N ALA A 746 16.02 6.06 1.66
CA ALA A 746 16.88 6.49 0.56
C ALA A 746 16.19 6.32 -0.81
N GLY A 747 15.48 5.20 -0.99
CA GLY A 747 14.73 4.86 -2.20
C GLY A 747 13.42 5.63 -2.36
N ARG A 748 13.00 6.42 -1.36
CA ARG A 748 11.67 7.05 -1.29
C ARG A 748 10.56 6.05 -1.64
N ILE A 749 10.67 4.86 -1.04
CA ILE A 749 9.80 3.74 -1.35
C ILE A 749 8.41 4.01 -0.76
N VAL A 750 7.44 4.25 -1.63
CA VAL A 750 6.02 4.28 -1.28
C VAL A 750 5.55 2.84 -1.00
N PRO A 751 5.07 2.53 0.22
CA PRO A 751 4.44 1.24 0.53
C PRO A 751 3.21 1.01 -0.35
N ALA A 752 2.98 -0.24 -0.77
CA ALA A 752 1.86 -0.56 -1.65
C ALA A 752 1.45 -2.03 -1.55
N ILE A 753 0.16 -2.30 -1.71
CA ILE A 753 -0.44 -3.63 -1.70
C ILE A 753 -1.57 -3.73 -2.75
N GLY A 754 -1.79 -4.92 -3.31
CA GLY A 754 -2.80 -5.16 -4.35
C GLY A 754 -4.23 -4.87 -3.89
N THR A 755 -4.55 -5.15 -2.63
CA THR A 755 -5.90 -4.97 -2.04
C THR A 755 -6.40 -3.54 -2.16
N THR A 756 -5.64 -2.56 -1.67
CA THR A 756 -5.99 -1.13 -1.80
C THR A 756 -6.06 -0.69 -3.26
N THR A 757 -5.16 -1.21 -4.11
CA THR A 757 -5.13 -0.90 -5.54
C THR A 757 -6.42 -1.35 -6.24
N ALA A 758 -6.86 -2.58 -5.99
CA ALA A 758 -8.11 -3.13 -6.52
C ALA A 758 -9.33 -2.38 -5.99
N THR A 759 -9.34 -2.04 -4.70
CA THR A 759 -10.43 -1.28 -4.07
C THR A 759 -10.62 0.08 -4.73
N VAL A 760 -9.54 0.88 -4.79
CA VAL A 760 -9.55 2.21 -5.37
C VAL A 760 -9.88 2.18 -6.86
N SER A 761 -9.35 1.22 -7.62
CA SER A 761 -9.61 1.12 -9.06
C SER A 761 -11.08 0.81 -9.36
N GLY A 762 -11.73 -0.01 -8.55
CA GLY A 762 -13.17 -0.25 -8.65
C GLY A 762 -13.99 1.03 -8.50
N LEU A 763 -13.67 1.84 -7.48
CA LEU A 763 -14.36 3.11 -7.22
C LEU A 763 -14.10 4.17 -8.29
N ILE A 764 -12.86 4.25 -8.81
CA ILE A 764 -12.52 5.13 -9.95
C ILE A 764 -13.41 4.81 -11.16
N ILE A 765 -13.60 3.53 -11.46
CA ILE A 765 -14.40 3.11 -12.61
C ILE A 765 -15.89 3.41 -12.41
N ILE A 766 -16.42 3.35 -11.18
CA ILE A 766 -17.79 3.79 -10.90
C ILE A 766 -17.96 5.26 -11.28
N GLU A 767 -17.02 6.13 -10.88
CA GLU A 767 -17.05 7.55 -11.25
C GLU A 767 -16.84 7.78 -12.76
N LEU A 768 -15.99 6.98 -13.43
CA LEU A 768 -15.88 7.00 -14.89
C LEU A 768 -17.20 6.68 -15.60
N ILE A 769 -17.95 5.71 -15.07
CA ILE A 769 -19.27 5.35 -15.62
C ILE A 769 -20.28 6.50 -15.39
N LYS A 770 -20.21 7.21 -14.25
CA LYS A 770 -21.00 8.44 -14.02
C LYS A 770 -20.66 9.54 -15.04
N LEU A 771 -19.37 9.70 -15.38
CA LEU A 771 -18.94 10.62 -16.45
C LEU A 771 -19.46 10.19 -17.85
N CYS A 772 -19.63 8.89 -18.10
CA CYS A 772 -20.27 8.42 -19.33
C CYS A 772 -21.80 8.64 -19.29
N LEU A 773 -22.42 8.49 -18.13
CA LEU A 773 -23.85 8.73 -17.94
C LEU A 773 -24.19 10.21 -18.11
N SER A 774 -23.31 11.13 -17.70
CA SER A 774 -23.51 12.56 -17.89
C SER A 774 -23.50 13.01 -19.36
N GLN A 775 -22.97 12.19 -20.27
CA GLN A 775 -23.08 12.41 -21.72
C GLN A 775 -24.48 12.06 -22.26
N ILE A 776 -25.29 11.35 -21.48
CA ILE A 776 -26.60 10.84 -21.87
C ILE A 776 -27.73 11.51 -21.08
N LYS A 777 -27.47 11.92 -19.84
CA LYS A 777 -28.43 12.53 -18.92
C LYS A 777 -27.72 13.61 -18.09
N ASP A 778 -28.37 14.74 -17.86
CA ASP A 778 -27.86 15.74 -16.91
C ASP A 778 -27.79 15.15 -15.50
N LEU A 779 -26.58 15.16 -14.91
CA LEU A 779 -26.32 14.71 -13.54
C LEU A 779 -25.89 15.88 -12.66
N PRO A 780 -26.50 16.08 -11.49
CA PRO A 780 -26.04 17.08 -10.54
C PRO A 780 -24.69 16.67 -9.95
N LEU A 781 -23.93 17.67 -9.47
CA LEU A 781 -22.61 17.45 -8.84
C LEU A 781 -22.69 16.50 -7.64
N SER A 782 -23.82 16.51 -6.93
CA SER A 782 -24.14 15.66 -5.79
C SER A 782 -24.24 14.16 -6.09
N VAL A 783 -24.10 13.72 -7.35
CA VAL A 783 -23.98 12.29 -7.72
C VAL A 783 -22.52 11.81 -7.69
N TYR A 784 -21.55 12.71 -7.84
CA TYR A 784 -20.13 12.36 -7.86
C TYR A 784 -19.56 12.27 -6.45
N ARG A 785 -18.51 11.47 -6.29
CA ARG A 785 -17.88 11.22 -4.98
C ARG A 785 -16.35 11.25 -5.07
N ASN A 786 -15.73 12.02 -4.19
CA ASN A 786 -14.32 11.87 -3.83
C ASN A 786 -14.23 10.85 -2.68
N PHE A 787 -13.50 9.75 -2.87
CA PHE A 787 -13.33 8.72 -1.85
C PHE A 787 -11.98 8.84 -1.13
N TYR A 788 -12.01 8.74 0.19
CA TYR A 788 -10.86 8.71 1.10
C TYR A 788 -10.92 7.41 1.91
N ILE A 789 -9.93 6.53 1.75
CA ILE A 789 -10.01 5.16 2.26
C ILE A 789 -8.74 4.84 3.02
N ASN A 790 -8.90 4.25 4.20
CA ASN A 790 -7.81 3.58 4.89
C ASN A 790 -8.26 2.19 5.28
N ILE A 791 -7.90 1.18 4.50
CA ILE A 791 -8.34 -0.22 4.71
C ILE A 791 -7.59 -0.90 5.88
N ALA A 792 -6.55 -0.26 6.43
CA ALA A 792 -5.96 -0.66 7.72
C ALA A 792 -6.90 -0.37 8.90
N LEU A 793 -7.86 0.51 8.70
CA LEU A 793 -8.89 0.85 9.64
C LEU A 793 -10.27 0.54 9.04
N PRO A 794 -11.32 0.43 9.84
CA PRO A 794 -12.69 0.47 9.33
C PRO A 794 -13.03 1.91 8.91
N PHE A 795 -12.31 2.47 7.93
CA PHE A 795 -12.42 3.87 7.53
C PHE A 795 -12.60 4.02 6.02
N LEU A 796 -13.76 4.54 5.66
CA LEU A 796 -14.17 4.89 4.30
C LEU A 796 -14.95 6.19 4.40
N ILE A 797 -14.45 7.25 3.76
CA ILE A 797 -15.14 8.54 3.65
C ILE A 797 -15.39 8.90 2.20
N ALA A 798 -16.57 9.43 1.90
CA ALA A 798 -16.85 10.05 0.62
C ALA A 798 -17.35 11.48 0.78
N SER A 799 -16.93 12.38 -0.11
CA SER A 799 -17.41 13.76 -0.16
C SER A 799 -17.86 14.14 -1.56
N GLU A 800 -18.80 15.07 -1.67
CA GLU A 800 -19.10 15.71 -2.95
C GLU A 800 -17.85 16.48 -3.46
N PRO A 801 -17.56 16.48 -4.78
CA PRO A 801 -16.55 17.36 -5.34
C PRO A 801 -16.92 18.84 -5.15
N LEU A 802 -15.90 19.71 -5.04
CA LEU A 802 -16.14 21.14 -4.94
C LEU A 802 -16.59 21.71 -6.29
N ALA A 803 -17.59 22.58 -6.26
CA ALA A 803 -18.01 23.33 -7.44
C ALA A 803 -16.89 24.26 -7.93
N CYS A 804 -16.82 24.48 -9.24
CA CYS A 804 -15.86 25.42 -9.80
C CYS A 804 -16.16 26.85 -9.33
N THR A 805 -15.10 27.64 -9.09
CA THR A 805 -15.26 29.06 -8.78
C THR A 805 -15.76 29.80 -10.02
N THR A 806 -16.98 30.33 -9.96
CA THR A 806 -17.56 31.12 -11.06
C THR A 806 -17.25 32.60 -10.89
N GLN A 807 -16.76 33.25 -11.95
CA GLN A 807 -16.64 34.71 -12.01
C GLN A 807 -17.70 35.26 -12.97
N LYS A 808 -18.54 36.18 -12.50
CA LYS A 808 -19.54 36.85 -13.35
C LYS A 808 -18.82 37.87 -14.23
N ILE A 809 -18.74 37.61 -15.52
CA ILE A 809 -18.30 38.58 -16.52
C ILE A 809 -19.54 39.42 -16.87
N GLY A 810 -19.42 40.74 -16.70
CA GLY A 810 -20.52 41.72 -16.71
C GLY A 810 -21.36 41.75 -17.98
#